data_AF-A0A0H3I0W2-F1
#
_entry.id   AF-A0A0H3I0W2-F1
#
_cell.length_a   1.000
_cell.length_b   1.000
_cell.length_c   1.000
_cell.angle_alpha   90.00
_cell.angle_beta   90.00
_cell.angle_gamma   90.00
#
_symmetry.space_group_name_H-M   'P 1'
#
loop_
_entity.id
_entity.type
_entity.pdbx_description
1 polymer ?
#
loop_
_entity_poly.entity_id
_entity_poly.type
_entity_poly.pdbx_seq_one_letter_code
_entity_poly.pdbx_strand_id
1 'polypeptide(L)'
;MTKKIIWFTALALGVSSLSQAVTAPHAQTLTAGGSAQSPVHAATTTPATATPATGVSTTSMPAIPLAQPQDNAAVRNAVLPFAQIAPAPGTFALRGINPDGQIEFGVRSDEVVTQASLDLEFTPSPALIPTESHIKVYLNNELMGVTTISKEQMGKSNRVRIPIDPRYITDFNSLQLVFVGHYQNICENPASTSLWLDISKASALNLQFQKLTLKDDLSPFPAPFFDSRDTRPLTLPIVFAGQPDLVQQRAAAMLTSWFGSKAQWRGQSFPALFNQLPDRHGIVFATNDKRPDFLHDTPAVNGPTVSIISHPDNPHVKLLLVQGRDDNELLTAVQGIAQGNTLFRGQSVTIDKVEQLAPRQPYDAPNWVRTDRPMTFAELQQYNEQLQTDGIVPRPISLTLNLPPDLFLIRSQGIDMRLKYRYTAPQVQDGSRLSINLNNQFVQAFSLAPEHDQSSLLMRLPLTQGLWDSNKNLTIPALKLGTTNQLRFDFNYTTLLSSGTADRCETYTPVVNHAVIDSNSTINFSGYRHFMAMPDLRAFANAGYPFSRLADLSQTLVLVNKQPQPAQVSAMLNAIGNIGAQTGYPALAVQLSDDWTQVDKQDRDILMIGAIPPELHDDGKINLLVEQTQSWIKQPTRQTAIPDMGSPDSDAKPDSKTTVSGTGAMSAIIGFQSPYHDQRSVVALLADSPQGYTLLNNTLIDSEKRASLFGSVSVIRESGINNLRVGDVYYVGHLPWWERIWHALAQHPIWLAVISTLTVIIVAWLLWRGLKFFSRRRLSPDERD
;
A
#
# COMPACT_ATOMS: atom_id res chain seq x y z
N MET A 1 -0.74 60.55 34.57
CA MET A 1 -1.72 60.50 33.49
C MET A 1 -1.32 59.32 32.63
N THR A 2 -1.90 58.15 32.88
CA THR A 2 -3.12 57.69 32.19
C THR A 2 -2.96 57.76 30.68
N LYS A 3 -2.77 56.59 30.06
CA LYS A 3 -3.77 55.93 29.18
C LYS A 3 -3.36 56.18 27.71
N LYS A 4 -3.49 55.26 26.76
CA LYS A 4 -4.23 54.01 26.72
C LYS A 4 -3.82 53.24 25.46
N ILE A 5 -3.70 51.92 25.60
CA ILE A 5 -4.05 50.97 24.54
C ILE A 5 -5.55 51.07 24.31
N ILE A 6 -6.00 51.10 23.05
CA ILE A 6 -7.36 50.69 22.67
C ILE A 6 -7.25 49.83 21.40
N TRP A 7 -7.53 48.54 21.58
CA TRP A 7 -8.20 47.71 20.57
C TRP A 7 -9.70 48.04 20.59
N PHE A 8 -10.34 48.24 19.45
CA PHE A 8 -11.79 48.04 19.22
C PHE A 8 -12.01 47.93 17.69
N THR A 9 -12.20 46.74 17.13
CA THR A 9 -13.49 46.12 16.70
C THR A 9 -14.33 46.89 15.65
N ALA A 10 -14.45 46.23 14.48
CA ALA A 10 -15.71 45.79 13.88
C ALA A 10 -16.36 46.55 12.70
N LEU A 11 -17.06 45.71 11.91
CA LEU A 11 -18.02 45.94 10.82
C LEU A 11 -17.48 46.48 9.48
N ALA A 12 -17.53 45.74 8.37
CA ALA A 12 -18.66 45.12 7.65
C ALA A 12 -19.32 46.05 6.62
N LEU A 13 -19.36 45.53 5.38
CA LEU A 13 -20.36 45.71 4.30
C LEU A 13 -20.44 47.05 3.54
N GLY A 14 -20.51 46.90 2.21
CA GLY A 14 -20.75 47.97 1.22
C GLY A 14 -20.19 47.58 -0.16
N VAL A 15 -20.79 46.62 -0.90
CA VAL A 15 -21.94 46.77 -1.82
C VAL A 15 -21.55 47.32 -3.21
N SER A 16 -21.44 46.37 -4.15
CA SER A 16 -21.99 46.32 -5.53
C SER A 16 -21.58 47.28 -6.67
N SER A 17 -21.46 46.62 -7.84
CA SER A 17 -22.11 46.91 -9.15
C SER A 17 -21.24 47.47 -10.29
N LEU A 18 -21.29 46.74 -11.42
CA LEU A 18 -21.26 47.14 -12.85
C LEU A 18 -21.18 45.82 -13.67
N SER A 19 -22.28 45.27 -14.21
CA SER A 19 -22.89 45.53 -15.54
C SER A 19 -21.93 45.20 -16.71
N GLN A 20 -22.09 44.13 -17.50
CA GLN A 20 -23.07 43.79 -18.57
C GLN A 20 -22.41 43.81 -19.98
N ALA A 21 -22.57 42.72 -20.74
CA ALA A 21 -22.67 42.56 -22.22
C ALA A 21 -22.37 41.07 -22.53
N VAL A 22 -23.25 40.17 -23.00
CA VAL A 22 -24.19 40.11 -24.16
C VAL A 22 -23.51 40.31 -25.51
N THR A 23 -23.27 39.20 -26.21
CA THR A 23 -23.57 39.00 -27.65
C THR A 23 -23.60 37.50 -27.97
N ALA A 24 -24.66 37.06 -28.64
CA ALA A 24 -24.83 35.80 -29.37
C ALA A 24 -25.09 36.15 -30.86
N PRO A 25 -25.49 35.21 -31.74
CA PRO A 25 -24.85 33.98 -32.21
C PRO A 25 -24.67 34.00 -33.75
N HIS A 26 -24.04 33.00 -34.36
CA HIS A 26 -24.18 32.71 -35.80
C HIS A 26 -24.39 31.21 -36.03
N ALA A 27 -25.54 30.89 -36.64
CA ALA A 27 -25.87 29.61 -37.24
C ALA A 27 -25.67 29.74 -38.76
N GLN A 28 -25.18 28.68 -39.42
CA GLN A 28 -25.33 28.49 -40.85
C GLN A 28 -25.74 27.05 -41.16
N THR A 29 -26.83 26.97 -41.92
CA THR A 29 -27.48 25.85 -42.59
C THR A 29 -26.73 25.44 -43.86
N LEU A 30 -26.88 24.17 -44.29
CA LEU A 30 -26.87 23.67 -45.70
C LEU A 30 -27.31 22.18 -45.66
N THR A 31 -28.56 21.85 -46.00
CA THR A 31 -29.09 21.37 -47.31
C THR A 31 -29.00 19.86 -47.56
N ALA A 32 -30.11 19.35 -48.10
CA ALA A 32 -30.48 17.95 -48.33
C ALA A 32 -30.08 17.39 -49.72
N GLY A 33 -30.21 16.07 -49.86
CA GLY A 33 -30.16 15.27 -51.11
C GLY A 33 -29.18 14.10 -50.96
N GLY A 34 -29.45 12.84 -51.32
CA GLY A 34 -30.53 12.19 -52.03
C GLY A 34 -30.29 10.66 -52.03
N SER A 35 -31.32 9.91 -52.39
CA SER A 35 -31.46 8.44 -52.45
C SER A 35 -30.67 7.71 -53.56
N ALA A 36 -30.28 6.45 -53.32
CA ALA A 36 -30.27 5.28 -54.24
C ALA A 36 -29.69 4.04 -53.51
N GLN A 37 -30.43 2.96 -53.21
CA GLN A 37 -30.81 1.78 -54.03
C GLN A 37 -29.66 0.98 -54.68
N SER A 38 -29.39 -0.19 -54.07
CA SER A 38 -29.17 -1.58 -54.58
C SER A 38 -28.66 -1.84 -56.02
N PRO A 39 -27.93 -2.96 -56.29
CA PRO A 39 -28.61 -4.26 -56.46
C PRO A 39 -27.86 -5.53 -56.00
N VAL A 40 -28.70 -6.53 -55.74
CA VAL A 40 -28.41 -7.97 -55.65
C VAL A 40 -28.38 -8.57 -57.06
N HIS A 41 -27.51 -9.55 -57.30
CA HIS A 41 -27.66 -10.51 -58.40
C HIS A 41 -27.69 -11.94 -57.86
N ALA A 42 -28.69 -12.67 -58.34
CA ALA A 42 -29.01 -14.05 -58.05
C ALA A 42 -28.70 -14.91 -59.29
N ALA A 43 -28.39 -16.19 -59.07
CA ALA A 43 -28.61 -17.29 -60.01
C ALA A 43 -28.84 -18.56 -59.17
N THR A 44 -30.08 -18.99 -58.93
CA THR A 44 -30.90 -19.94 -59.72
C THR A 44 -30.30 -21.36 -59.82
N THR A 45 -30.93 -22.34 -59.16
CA THR A 45 -31.69 -23.44 -59.81
C THR A 45 -32.28 -24.41 -58.77
N THR A 46 -33.44 -24.95 -59.14
CA THR A 46 -34.42 -25.75 -58.38
C THR A 46 -34.13 -27.28 -58.45
N PRO A 47 -34.93 -28.17 -57.83
CA PRO A 47 -34.46 -29.32 -57.07
C PRO A 47 -34.73 -30.69 -57.73
N ALA A 48 -34.11 -31.76 -57.21
CA ALA A 48 -34.60 -33.12 -57.40
C ALA A 48 -34.12 -34.09 -56.29
N THR A 49 -35.11 -34.59 -55.54
CA THR A 49 -35.41 -36.00 -55.19
C THR A 49 -34.37 -36.91 -54.52
N ALA A 50 -34.89 -37.66 -53.55
CA ALA A 50 -34.18 -38.43 -52.54
C ALA A 50 -33.88 -39.91 -52.89
N THR A 51 -32.80 -40.39 -52.24
CA THR A 51 -32.53 -41.74 -51.67
C THR A 51 -32.31 -42.97 -52.59
N PRO A 52 -31.70 -44.07 -52.10
CA PRO A 52 -30.49 -44.22 -51.25
C PRO A 52 -29.55 -45.34 -51.79
N ALA A 53 -28.26 -45.37 -51.41
CA ALA A 53 -27.48 -46.60 -51.50
C ALA A 53 -26.28 -46.64 -50.52
N THR A 54 -26.24 -47.77 -49.83
CA THR A 54 -25.25 -48.38 -48.94
C THR A 54 -23.79 -48.34 -49.41
N GLY A 55 -22.90 -48.04 -48.45
CA GLY A 55 -21.67 -48.77 -48.12
C GLY A 55 -20.57 -48.90 -49.18
N VAL A 56 -19.36 -48.42 -48.87
CA VAL A 56 -18.08 -49.17 -48.98
C VAL A 56 -17.02 -48.44 -48.15
N SER A 57 -16.29 -49.21 -47.36
CA SER A 57 -15.13 -48.82 -46.55
C SER A 57 -13.87 -48.61 -47.39
N THR A 58 -13.08 -47.62 -46.96
CA THR A 58 -11.60 -47.53 -46.98
C THR A 58 -10.84 -47.59 -48.31
N THR A 59 -10.14 -46.50 -48.63
CA THR A 59 -8.67 -46.57 -48.84
C THR A 59 -8.00 -45.23 -48.51
N SER A 60 -6.95 -45.33 -47.71
CA SER A 60 -6.14 -44.28 -47.08
C SER A 60 -5.15 -43.62 -48.05
N MET A 61 -5.05 -42.29 -48.01
CA MET A 61 -3.82 -41.56 -48.32
C MET A 61 -3.08 -41.24 -47.01
N PRO A 62 -1.74 -41.32 -46.97
CA PRO A 62 -1.00 -41.06 -45.74
C PRO A 62 -1.04 -39.57 -45.42
N ALA A 63 -1.70 -39.23 -44.31
CA ALA A 63 -1.52 -37.93 -43.68
C ALA A 63 -0.08 -37.89 -43.15
N ILE A 64 0.73 -36.97 -43.69
CA ILE A 64 1.96 -36.53 -43.04
C ILE A 64 1.53 -36.04 -41.65
N PRO A 65 2.00 -36.62 -40.54
CA PRO A 65 1.74 -36.04 -39.25
C PRO A 65 2.43 -34.68 -39.25
N LEU A 66 1.63 -33.61 -39.21
CA LEU A 66 2.09 -32.39 -38.55
C LEU A 66 2.41 -32.82 -37.13
N ALA A 67 3.68 -33.12 -36.88
CA ALA A 67 4.23 -33.18 -35.56
C ALA A 67 3.98 -31.79 -34.97
N GLN A 68 2.85 -31.63 -34.27
CA GLN A 68 2.73 -30.57 -33.29
C GLN A 68 3.92 -30.79 -32.36
N PRO A 69 4.80 -29.80 -32.18
CA PRO A 69 5.74 -29.86 -31.08
C PRO A 69 4.87 -30.11 -29.84
N GLN A 70 5.04 -31.25 -29.20
CA GLN A 70 4.62 -31.37 -27.81
C GLN A 70 5.54 -30.43 -27.04
N ASP A 71 5.17 -29.16 -27.04
CA ASP A 71 5.65 -28.20 -26.08
C ASP A 71 5.10 -28.75 -24.76
N ASN A 72 5.93 -29.53 -24.05
CA ASN A 72 5.67 -29.95 -22.67
C ASN A 72 5.77 -28.69 -21.80
N ALA A 73 4.87 -27.74 -22.04
CA ALA A 73 4.78 -26.51 -21.32
C ALA A 73 4.56 -26.86 -19.86
N ALA A 74 5.40 -26.33 -18.99
CA ALA A 74 5.37 -26.66 -17.57
C ALA A 74 3.97 -26.38 -17.00
N VAL A 75 3.28 -27.45 -16.61
CA VAL A 75 2.00 -27.37 -15.91
C VAL A 75 2.28 -27.32 -14.41
N ARG A 76 1.65 -26.40 -13.70
CA ARG A 76 1.71 -26.33 -12.23
C ARG A 76 0.32 -26.34 -11.63
N ASN A 77 0.14 -27.12 -10.57
CA ASN A 77 -1.06 -27.05 -9.75
C ASN A 77 -0.85 -25.97 -8.66
N ALA A 78 -1.90 -25.21 -8.38
CA ALA A 78 -1.92 -24.20 -7.35
C ALA A 78 -3.19 -24.37 -6.51
N VAL A 79 -3.02 -24.34 -5.20
CA VAL A 79 -4.13 -24.33 -4.24
C VAL A 79 -4.15 -22.95 -3.62
N LEU A 80 -5.27 -22.25 -3.79
CA LEU A 80 -5.50 -20.94 -3.19
C LEU A 80 -6.48 -21.12 -2.00
N PRO A 81 -5.96 -21.31 -0.78
CA PRO A 81 -6.81 -21.52 0.39
C PRO A 81 -7.51 -20.22 0.81
N PHE A 82 -8.75 -20.32 1.28
CA PHE A 82 -9.52 -19.15 1.72
C PHE A 82 -8.86 -18.43 2.89
N ALA A 83 -8.08 -19.13 3.71
CA ALA A 83 -7.25 -18.52 4.74
C ALA A 83 -6.29 -17.42 4.20
N GLN A 84 -5.92 -17.46 2.91
CA GLN A 84 -5.03 -16.49 2.28
C GLN A 84 -5.76 -15.51 1.35
N ILE A 85 -6.77 -15.98 0.61
CA ILE A 85 -7.43 -15.18 -0.45
C ILE A 85 -8.76 -14.54 -0.02
N ALA A 86 -9.41 -15.05 1.02
CA ALA A 86 -10.65 -14.46 1.52
C ALA A 86 -10.35 -13.34 2.53
N PRO A 87 -11.25 -12.36 2.70
CA PRO A 87 -11.07 -11.30 3.71
C PRO A 87 -10.76 -11.88 5.09
N ALA A 88 -9.76 -11.33 5.79
CA ALA A 88 -9.37 -11.77 7.11
C ALA A 88 -10.59 -11.77 8.06
N PRO A 89 -10.87 -12.87 8.80
CA PRO A 89 -9.96 -13.96 9.17
C PRO A 89 -9.95 -15.19 8.22
N GLY A 90 -10.48 -15.07 7.00
CA GLY A 90 -10.55 -16.17 6.03
C GLY A 90 -11.79 -17.07 6.19
N THR A 91 -12.69 -16.70 7.10
CA THR A 91 -14.04 -17.27 7.29
C THR A 91 -15.05 -16.15 7.16
N PHE A 92 -16.20 -16.41 6.56
CA PHE A 92 -17.29 -15.44 6.51
C PHE A 92 -18.64 -16.14 6.57
N ALA A 93 -19.59 -15.45 7.20
CA ALA A 93 -20.96 -15.91 7.39
C ALA A 93 -21.86 -15.21 6.37
N LEU A 94 -22.51 -16.00 5.52
CA LEU A 94 -23.56 -15.53 4.63
C LEU A 94 -24.87 -15.51 5.41
N ARG A 95 -25.61 -14.40 5.35
CA ARG A 95 -26.85 -14.17 6.11
C ARG A 95 -27.98 -13.76 5.17
N GLY A 96 -29.24 -13.86 5.59
CA GLY A 96 -30.37 -13.45 4.73
C GLY A 96 -30.29 -11.99 4.23
N ILE A 97 -29.81 -11.05 5.06
CA ILE A 97 -29.60 -9.63 4.69
C ILE A 97 -28.23 -9.32 4.08
N ASN A 98 -27.31 -10.26 4.11
CA ASN A 98 -25.98 -10.16 3.49
C ASN A 98 -25.61 -11.54 2.92
N PRO A 99 -26.27 -11.95 1.82
CA PRO A 99 -26.15 -13.31 1.29
C PRO A 99 -24.87 -13.53 0.50
N ASP A 100 -24.13 -12.46 0.20
CA ASP A 100 -23.02 -12.46 -0.73
C ASP A 100 -21.66 -12.57 -0.02
N GLY A 101 -20.82 -13.47 -0.51
CA GLY A 101 -19.40 -13.53 -0.18
C GLY A 101 -18.59 -13.44 -1.46
N GLN A 102 -17.55 -12.60 -1.49
CA GLN A 102 -16.72 -12.38 -2.68
C GLN A 102 -15.26 -12.68 -2.37
N ILE A 103 -14.59 -13.33 -3.32
CA ILE A 103 -13.17 -13.66 -3.28
C ILE A 103 -12.55 -13.30 -4.62
N GLU A 104 -11.37 -12.70 -4.59
CA GLU A 104 -10.70 -12.22 -5.79
C GLU A 104 -9.37 -12.93 -6.00
N PHE A 105 -9.04 -13.23 -7.26
CA PHE A 105 -7.75 -13.78 -7.63
C PHE A 105 -7.35 -13.32 -9.04
N GLY A 106 -6.04 -13.15 -9.26
CA GLY A 106 -5.52 -12.78 -10.56
C GLY A 106 -4.76 -13.92 -11.23
N VAL A 107 -4.66 -13.84 -12.56
CA VAL A 107 -3.87 -14.74 -13.39
C VAL A 107 -2.80 -13.94 -14.09
N ARG A 108 -1.55 -14.43 -14.05
CA ARG A 108 -0.43 -13.77 -14.73
C ARG A 108 -0.60 -13.83 -16.24
N SER A 109 -0.10 -12.80 -16.92
CA SER A 109 -0.08 -12.69 -18.39
C SER A 109 0.72 -13.79 -19.10
N ASP A 110 1.63 -14.46 -18.40
CA ASP A 110 2.49 -15.55 -18.90
C ASP A 110 1.96 -16.95 -18.57
N GLU A 111 0.73 -17.04 -18.05
CA GLU A 111 0.07 -18.28 -17.66
C GLU A 111 -1.38 -18.30 -18.11
N VAL A 112 -1.91 -19.51 -18.35
CA VAL A 112 -3.34 -19.73 -18.59
C VAL A 112 -3.85 -20.82 -17.66
N VAL A 113 -5.06 -20.66 -17.15
CA VAL A 113 -5.70 -21.71 -16.35
C VAL A 113 -6.32 -22.76 -17.28
N THR A 114 -5.90 -24.01 -17.14
CA THR A 114 -6.41 -25.13 -17.94
C THR A 114 -7.49 -25.94 -17.20
N GLN A 115 -7.45 -25.94 -15.87
CA GLN A 115 -8.45 -26.58 -15.01
C GLN A 115 -8.68 -25.75 -13.75
N ALA A 116 -9.93 -25.69 -13.29
CA ALA A 116 -10.30 -25.03 -12.05
C ALA A 116 -11.38 -25.80 -11.29
N SER A 117 -11.28 -25.87 -9.96
CA SER A 117 -12.31 -26.43 -9.10
C SER A 117 -12.31 -25.76 -7.73
N LEU A 118 -13.51 -25.52 -7.20
CA LEU A 118 -13.73 -24.95 -5.89
C LEU A 118 -14.03 -26.08 -4.90
N ASP A 119 -13.16 -26.26 -3.91
CA ASP A 119 -13.41 -27.10 -2.74
C ASP A 119 -14.02 -26.22 -1.64
N LEU A 120 -15.33 -26.32 -1.45
CA LEU A 120 -16.08 -25.49 -0.51
C LEU A 120 -16.42 -26.31 0.74
N GLU A 121 -15.97 -25.83 1.90
CA GLU A 121 -16.39 -26.34 3.21
C GLU A 121 -17.33 -25.34 3.88
N PHE A 122 -18.55 -25.76 4.20
CA PHE A 122 -19.58 -24.90 4.76
C PHE A 122 -20.45 -25.58 5.82
N THR A 123 -20.97 -24.78 6.75
CA THR A 123 -21.92 -25.20 7.78
C THR A 123 -23.23 -24.41 7.65
N PRO A 124 -24.33 -25.05 7.24
CA PRO A 124 -25.63 -24.39 7.16
C PRO A 124 -26.36 -24.40 8.51
N SER A 125 -27.21 -23.39 8.72
CA SER A 125 -28.10 -23.33 9.89
C SER A 125 -29.00 -24.57 10.00
N PRO A 126 -29.23 -25.13 11.21
CA PRO A 126 -30.12 -26.28 11.41
C PRO A 126 -31.61 -25.96 11.16
N ALA A 127 -31.97 -24.68 11.00
CA ALA A 127 -33.35 -24.22 10.82
C ALA A 127 -33.75 -24.00 9.35
N LEU A 128 -32.84 -24.19 8.38
CA LEU A 128 -33.16 -24.04 6.97
C LEU A 128 -34.07 -25.16 6.44
N ILE A 129 -34.78 -24.85 5.36
CA ILE A 129 -35.59 -25.78 4.59
C ILE A 129 -34.67 -26.46 3.55
N PRO A 130 -34.51 -27.80 3.61
CA PRO A 130 -33.71 -28.53 2.64
C PRO A 130 -34.24 -28.40 1.21
N THR A 131 -33.36 -28.52 0.21
CA THR A 131 -33.66 -28.40 -1.23
C THR A 131 -34.02 -26.99 -1.69
N GLU A 132 -34.83 -26.24 -0.93
CA GLU A 132 -35.14 -24.83 -1.22
C GLU A 132 -33.94 -23.92 -0.91
N SER A 133 -33.22 -24.22 0.17
CA SER A 133 -32.01 -23.49 0.53
C SER A 133 -30.81 -24.00 -0.27
N HIS A 134 -30.07 -23.08 -0.89
CA HIS A 134 -28.97 -23.39 -1.78
C HIS A 134 -27.89 -22.31 -1.82
N ILE A 135 -26.70 -22.68 -2.30
CA ILE A 135 -25.60 -21.77 -2.59
C ILE A 135 -25.44 -21.69 -4.11
N LYS A 136 -25.37 -20.48 -4.65
CA LYS A 136 -24.97 -20.23 -6.04
C LYS A 136 -23.53 -19.77 -6.06
N VAL A 137 -22.76 -20.27 -7.03
CA VAL A 137 -21.37 -19.87 -7.25
C VAL A 137 -21.28 -19.17 -8.59
N TYR A 138 -20.84 -17.92 -8.59
CA TYR A 138 -20.57 -17.14 -9.78
C TYR A 138 -19.07 -16.89 -9.93
N LEU A 139 -18.59 -16.90 -11.16
CA LEU A 139 -17.27 -16.42 -11.54
C LEU A 139 -17.46 -15.30 -12.55
N ASN A 140 -16.98 -14.10 -12.26
CA ASN A 140 -17.11 -12.93 -13.15
C ASN A 140 -18.56 -12.72 -13.64
N ASN A 141 -19.51 -12.79 -12.70
CA ASN A 141 -20.96 -12.67 -12.94
C ASN A 141 -21.62 -13.84 -13.71
N GLU A 142 -20.88 -14.90 -14.04
CA GLU A 142 -21.39 -16.09 -14.72
C GLU A 142 -21.62 -17.25 -13.75
N LEU A 143 -22.79 -17.90 -13.83
CA LEU A 143 -23.17 -18.98 -12.91
C LEU A 143 -22.37 -20.25 -13.19
N MET A 144 -21.48 -20.63 -12.27
CA MET A 144 -20.66 -21.85 -12.38
C MET A 144 -21.39 -23.08 -11.86
N GLY A 145 -22.21 -22.93 -10.82
CA GLY A 145 -22.93 -24.04 -10.23
C GLY A 145 -23.86 -23.66 -9.09
N VAL A 146 -24.77 -24.57 -8.75
CA VAL A 146 -25.71 -24.44 -7.64
C VAL A 146 -25.65 -25.70 -6.79
N THR A 147 -25.47 -25.52 -5.48
CA THR A 147 -25.44 -26.61 -4.49
C THR A 147 -26.61 -26.46 -3.53
N THR A 148 -27.56 -27.38 -3.59
CA THR A 148 -28.69 -27.45 -2.65
C THR A 148 -28.25 -28.03 -1.31
N ILE A 149 -28.84 -27.54 -0.22
CA ILE A 149 -28.57 -28.03 1.14
C ILE A 149 -29.53 -29.20 1.45
N SER A 150 -28.99 -30.36 1.81
CA SER A 150 -29.77 -31.55 2.18
C SER A 150 -30.03 -31.60 3.70
N LYS A 151 -30.99 -32.44 4.11
CA LYS A 151 -31.39 -32.56 5.52
C LYS A 151 -30.26 -33.08 6.41
N GLU A 152 -29.40 -33.94 5.89
CA GLU A 152 -28.31 -34.61 6.62
C GLU A 152 -27.15 -33.64 6.93
N GLN A 153 -27.02 -32.59 6.14
CA GLN A 153 -25.97 -31.57 6.17
C GLN A 153 -26.20 -30.48 7.23
N MET A 154 -27.43 -30.37 7.71
CA MET A 154 -27.90 -29.31 8.62
C MET A 154 -27.13 -29.27 9.94
N GLY A 155 -26.61 -28.10 10.31
CA GLY A 155 -25.88 -27.88 11.57
C GLY A 155 -24.53 -28.62 11.66
N LYS A 156 -24.02 -29.16 10.55
CA LYS A 156 -22.73 -29.88 10.48
C LYS A 156 -21.83 -29.26 9.42
N SER A 157 -20.52 -29.47 9.53
CA SER A 157 -19.58 -29.10 8.47
C SER A 157 -19.71 -30.08 7.29
N ASN A 158 -19.84 -29.53 6.09
CA ASN A 158 -20.00 -30.27 4.83
C ASN A 158 -18.97 -29.80 3.82
N ARG A 159 -18.56 -30.71 2.92
CA ARG A 159 -17.63 -30.41 1.83
C ARG A 159 -18.26 -30.74 0.49
N VAL A 160 -18.12 -29.83 -0.47
CA VAL A 160 -18.52 -30.02 -1.85
C VAL A 160 -17.40 -29.55 -2.78
N ARG A 161 -17.21 -30.27 -3.90
CA ARG A 161 -16.33 -29.85 -4.98
C ARG A 161 -17.18 -29.39 -6.15
N ILE A 162 -16.96 -28.15 -6.57
CA ILE A 162 -17.70 -27.52 -7.68
C ILE A 162 -16.71 -27.29 -8.82
N PRO A 163 -16.92 -27.89 -10.00
CA PRO A 163 -16.08 -27.60 -11.16
C PRO A 163 -16.28 -26.14 -11.59
N ILE A 164 -15.17 -25.46 -11.88
CA ILE A 164 -15.19 -24.09 -12.39
C ILE A 164 -14.70 -24.14 -13.83
N ASP A 165 -15.47 -23.58 -14.76
CA ASP A 165 -15.09 -23.58 -16.17
C ASP A 165 -13.97 -22.55 -16.40
N PRO A 166 -12.76 -23.00 -16.77
CA PRO A 166 -11.61 -22.12 -16.90
C PRO A 166 -11.74 -21.07 -18.02
N ARG A 167 -12.70 -21.24 -18.95
CA ARG A 167 -12.90 -20.29 -20.06
C ARG A 167 -13.45 -18.93 -19.61
N TYR A 168 -14.07 -18.87 -18.43
CA TYR A 168 -14.54 -17.62 -17.83
C TYR A 168 -13.48 -16.95 -16.94
N ILE A 169 -12.31 -17.57 -16.79
CA ILE A 169 -11.19 -16.99 -16.05
C ILE A 169 -10.47 -15.98 -16.95
N THR A 170 -10.44 -14.74 -16.49
CA THR A 170 -9.77 -13.60 -17.12
C THR A 170 -8.55 -13.16 -16.30
N ASP A 171 -8.01 -11.99 -16.60
CA ASP A 171 -6.84 -11.42 -15.90
C ASP A 171 -7.09 -11.21 -14.39
N PHE A 172 -8.22 -10.58 -14.05
CA PHE A 172 -8.72 -10.40 -12.69
C PHE A 172 -10.05 -11.13 -12.58
N ASN A 173 -10.23 -11.89 -11.50
CA ASN A 173 -11.39 -12.74 -11.34
C ASN A 173 -12.05 -12.51 -9.99
N SER A 174 -13.38 -12.48 -10.00
CA SER A 174 -14.23 -12.40 -8.82
C SER A 174 -15.08 -13.66 -8.72
N LEU A 175 -14.83 -14.45 -7.68
CA LEU A 175 -15.62 -15.61 -7.29
C LEU A 175 -16.63 -15.17 -6.22
N GLN A 176 -17.92 -15.17 -6.58
CA GLN A 176 -19.00 -14.78 -5.70
C GLN A 176 -19.82 -16.00 -5.26
N LEU A 177 -19.99 -16.15 -3.95
CA LEU A 177 -20.89 -17.11 -3.32
C LEU A 177 -22.16 -16.38 -2.91
N VAL A 178 -23.33 -16.86 -3.35
CA VAL A 178 -24.63 -16.26 -3.01
C VAL A 178 -25.46 -17.29 -2.26
N PHE A 179 -25.78 -16.98 -1.01
CA PHE A 179 -26.65 -17.80 -0.18
C PHE A 179 -28.12 -17.46 -0.43
N VAL A 180 -28.91 -18.45 -0.81
CA VAL A 180 -30.36 -18.37 -0.85
C VAL A 180 -30.89 -19.30 0.23
N GLY A 181 -31.39 -18.72 1.32
CA GLY A 181 -31.85 -19.46 2.49
C GLY A 181 -33.32 -19.25 2.75
N HIS A 182 -34.02 -20.33 3.08
CA HIS A 182 -35.41 -20.34 3.52
C HIS A 182 -35.49 -21.10 4.85
N TYR A 183 -36.27 -20.60 5.83
CA TYR A 183 -36.51 -21.22 7.13
C TYR A 183 -38.00 -21.43 7.44
N GLN A 184 -38.90 -20.80 6.67
CA GLN A 184 -40.35 -21.01 6.76
C GLN A 184 -41.01 -20.80 5.39
N ASN A 185 -42.02 -21.60 5.05
CA ASN A 185 -42.62 -21.56 3.70
C ASN A 185 -43.35 -20.24 3.36
N ILE A 186 -43.73 -19.46 4.36
CA ILE A 186 -44.58 -18.26 4.19
C ILE A 186 -44.09 -17.17 5.16
N CYS A 187 -44.05 -15.91 4.72
CA CYS A 187 -43.76 -14.71 5.54
C CYS A 187 -42.37 -14.60 6.17
N GLU A 188 -41.32 -15.07 5.47
CA GLU A 188 -39.96 -15.06 6.00
C GLU A 188 -39.48 -13.65 6.36
N ASN A 189 -38.84 -13.53 7.51
CA ASN A 189 -38.05 -12.35 7.82
C ASN A 189 -36.62 -12.54 7.28
N PRO A 190 -36.16 -11.77 6.28
CA PRO A 190 -34.81 -11.89 5.74
C PRO A 190 -33.71 -11.56 6.77
N ALA A 191 -34.03 -10.81 7.84
CA ALA A 191 -33.12 -10.54 8.96
C ALA A 191 -33.19 -11.59 10.08
N SER A 192 -33.91 -12.69 9.89
CA SER A 192 -33.98 -13.77 10.88
C SER A 192 -32.58 -14.30 11.19
N THR A 193 -32.26 -14.43 12.48
CA THR A 193 -31.00 -15.03 12.94
C THR A 193 -30.90 -16.52 12.60
N SER A 194 -31.98 -17.15 12.15
CA SER A 194 -32.01 -18.52 11.62
C SER A 194 -31.43 -18.65 10.21
N LEU A 195 -31.33 -17.56 9.44
CA LEU A 195 -30.81 -17.54 8.07
C LEU A 195 -29.30 -17.27 8.07
N TRP A 196 -28.52 -18.33 8.24
CA TRP A 196 -27.06 -18.25 8.17
C TRP A 196 -26.42 -19.48 7.52
N LEU A 197 -25.26 -19.24 6.91
CA LEU A 197 -24.39 -20.26 6.34
C LEU A 197 -22.94 -19.82 6.51
N ASP A 198 -22.15 -20.58 7.26
CA ASP A 198 -20.76 -20.27 7.55
C ASP A 198 -19.82 -20.94 6.54
N ILE A 199 -18.98 -20.16 5.89
CA ILE A 199 -17.92 -20.64 5.00
C ILE A 199 -16.62 -20.79 5.80
N SER A 200 -16.07 -22.00 5.80
CA SER A 200 -14.86 -22.35 6.53
C SER A 200 -13.60 -21.94 5.78
N LYS A 201 -12.55 -21.57 6.53
CA LYS A 201 -11.21 -21.27 6.03
C LYS A 201 -10.51 -22.48 5.41
N ALA A 202 -11.05 -23.68 5.64
CA ALA A 202 -10.60 -24.93 5.02
C ALA A 202 -10.99 -25.05 3.54
N SER A 203 -11.86 -24.16 3.04
CA SER A 203 -12.18 -24.07 1.62
C SER A 203 -10.97 -23.61 0.80
N ALA A 204 -10.90 -24.03 -0.46
CA ALA A 204 -9.81 -23.67 -1.37
C ALA A 204 -10.25 -23.66 -2.83
N LEU A 205 -9.64 -22.78 -3.62
CA LEU A 205 -9.72 -22.79 -5.08
C LEU A 205 -8.50 -23.53 -5.64
N ASN A 206 -8.74 -24.65 -6.31
CA ASN A 206 -7.70 -25.43 -6.99
C ASN A 206 -7.63 -25.01 -8.45
N LEU A 207 -6.46 -24.55 -8.89
CA LEU A 207 -6.18 -24.12 -10.26
C LEU A 207 -5.01 -24.93 -10.83
N GLN A 208 -5.10 -25.23 -12.11
CA GLN A 208 -3.99 -25.75 -12.90
C GLN A 208 -3.58 -24.70 -13.92
N PHE A 209 -2.32 -24.27 -13.84
CA PHE A 209 -1.75 -23.28 -14.76
C PHE A 209 -0.83 -23.96 -15.76
N GLN A 210 -0.89 -23.50 -17.01
CA GLN A 210 0.07 -23.83 -18.06
C GLN A 210 0.83 -22.56 -18.44
N LYS A 211 2.16 -22.64 -18.47
CA LYS A 211 2.99 -21.51 -18.91
C LYS A 211 2.86 -21.26 -20.41
N LEU A 212 2.91 -19.99 -20.79
CA LEU A 212 2.87 -19.53 -22.17
C LEU A 212 4.27 -19.13 -22.64
N THR A 213 4.60 -19.44 -23.88
CA THR A 213 5.81 -18.92 -24.53
C THR A 213 5.55 -17.49 -24.98
N LEU A 214 6.18 -16.54 -24.31
CA LEU A 214 6.04 -15.13 -24.63
C LEU A 214 6.91 -14.75 -25.83
N LYS A 215 6.49 -13.74 -26.59
CA LYS A 215 7.35 -13.12 -27.61
C LYS A 215 8.41 -12.24 -26.93
N ASP A 216 9.56 -12.09 -27.59
CA ASP A 216 10.59 -11.15 -27.16
C ASP A 216 10.18 -9.73 -27.57
N ASP A 217 9.29 -9.14 -26.78
CA ASP A 217 8.74 -7.79 -26.98
C ASP A 217 8.63 -7.05 -25.64
N LEU A 218 9.12 -5.81 -25.61
CA LEU A 218 9.09 -4.92 -24.45
C LEU A 218 7.80 -4.07 -24.38
N SER A 219 6.90 -4.16 -25.36
CA SER A 219 5.62 -3.45 -25.34
C SER A 219 4.75 -3.71 -24.08
N PRO A 220 4.66 -4.93 -23.52
CA PRO A 220 3.93 -5.20 -22.28
C PRO A 220 4.75 -4.97 -21.00
N PHE A 221 5.95 -4.38 -21.09
CA PHE A 221 6.79 -4.14 -19.91
C PHE A 221 6.03 -3.29 -18.87
N PRO A 222 6.06 -3.65 -17.57
CA PRO A 222 6.99 -4.56 -16.90
C PRO A 222 6.69 -6.07 -16.94
N ALA A 223 5.60 -6.53 -17.55
CA ALA A 223 5.38 -7.97 -17.69
C ALA A 223 6.43 -8.59 -18.63
N PRO A 224 6.93 -9.81 -18.37
CA PRO A 224 6.55 -10.74 -17.30
C PRO A 224 7.32 -10.57 -15.97
N PHE A 225 8.28 -9.64 -15.89
CA PHE A 225 9.16 -9.45 -14.71
C PHE A 225 8.38 -8.98 -13.48
N PHE A 226 7.41 -8.11 -13.67
CA PHE A 226 6.40 -7.77 -12.67
C PHE A 226 5.02 -7.76 -13.34
N ASP A 227 4.08 -8.48 -12.73
CA ASP A 227 2.69 -8.53 -13.18
C ASP A 227 1.78 -8.07 -12.04
N SER A 228 0.98 -7.03 -12.30
CA SER A 228 0.05 -6.48 -11.30
C SER A 228 -1.05 -7.47 -10.89
N ARG A 229 -1.30 -8.50 -11.69
CA ARG A 229 -2.32 -9.54 -11.46
C ARG A 229 -1.82 -10.61 -10.47
N ASP A 230 -0.51 -10.73 -10.28
CA ASP A 230 0.06 -11.63 -9.26
C ASP A 230 0.01 -10.95 -7.89
N THR A 231 -0.60 -11.61 -6.90
CA THR A 231 -0.69 -11.09 -5.52
C THR A 231 0.45 -11.58 -4.62
N ARG A 232 1.31 -12.48 -5.13
CA ARG A 232 2.43 -13.05 -4.36
C ARG A 232 3.61 -12.06 -4.26
N PRO A 233 4.51 -12.29 -3.29
CA PRO A 233 5.77 -11.54 -3.22
C PRO A 233 6.58 -11.66 -4.51
N LEU A 234 7.09 -10.52 -5.00
CA LEU A 234 7.94 -10.46 -6.20
C LEU A 234 9.30 -11.10 -5.89
N THR A 235 9.72 -12.11 -6.65
CA THR A 235 11.09 -12.64 -6.57
C THR A 235 11.76 -12.50 -7.93
N LEU A 236 12.73 -11.60 -8.03
CA LEU A 236 13.35 -11.19 -9.30
C LEU A 236 14.88 -11.22 -9.18
N PRO A 237 15.55 -12.29 -9.63
CA PRO A 237 17.00 -12.40 -9.60
C PRO A 237 17.69 -11.32 -10.44
N ILE A 238 18.76 -10.76 -9.89
CA ILE A 238 19.61 -9.76 -10.54
C ILE A 238 20.98 -10.39 -10.80
N VAL A 239 21.32 -10.55 -12.07
CA VAL A 239 22.52 -11.26 -12.52
C VAL A 239 23.58 -10.26 -12.96
N PHE A 240 24.81 -10.47 -12.50
CA PHE A 240 26.01 -9.73 -12.90
C PHE A 240 27.02 -10.68 -13.53
N ALA A 241 27.93 -10.16 -14.35
CA ALA A 241 29.04 -10.92 -14.94
C ALA A 241 30.02 -11.49 -13.89
N GLY A 242 30.11 -10.84 -12.72
CA GLY A 242 31.01 -11.21 -11.62
C GLY A 242 30.69 -10.36 -10.40
N GLN A 243 31.71 -10.04 -9.59
CA GLN A 243 31.55 -9.07 -8.50
C GLN A 243 31.26 -7.67 -9.07
N PRO A 244 30.09 -7.05 -8.76
CA PRO A 244 29.73 -5.78 -9.35
C PRO A 244 30.47 -4.62 -8.68
N ASP A 245 30.93 -3.68 -9.49
CA ASP A 245 31.47 -2.41 -8.97
C ASP A 245 30.37 -1.49 -8.41
N LEU A 246 30.77 -0.35 -7.85
CA LEU A 246 29.85 0.61 -7.23
C LEU A 246 28.80 1.14 -8.22
N VAL A 247 29.16 1.31 -9.50
CA VAL A 247 28.25 1.86 -10.51
C VAL A 247 27.22 0.82 -10.91
N GLN A 248 27.62 -0.44 -11.11
CA GLN A 248 26.72 -1.56 -11.36
C GLN A 248 25.77 -1.81 -10.19
N GLN A 249 26.29 -1.79 -8.95
CA GLN A 249 25.48 -1.90 -7.74
C GLN A 249 24.45 -0.76 -7.64
N ARG A 250 24.85 0.47 -7.96
CA ARG A 250 23.97 1.64 -7.97
C ARG A 250 22.88 1.52 -9.04
N ALA A 251 23.23 1.07 -10.25
CA ALA A 251 22.26 0.84 -11.33
C ALA A 251 21.24 -0.23 -10.92
N ALA A 252 21.70 -1.34 -10.35
CA ALA A 252 20.81 -2.37 -9.83
C ALA A 252 19.91 -1.86 -8.70
N ALA A 253 20.45 -1.10 -7.74
CA ALA A 253 19.68 -0.50 -6.65
C ALA A 253 18.57 0.44 -7.15
N MET A 254 18.85 1.26 -8.17
CA MET A 254 17.82 2.09 -8.80
C MET A 254 16.72 1.23 -9.42
N LEU A 255 17.09 0.17 -10.15
CA LEU A 255 16.12 -0.69 -10.82
C LEU A 255 15.27 -1.47 -9.81
N THR A 256 15.87 -2.02 -8.76
CA THR A 256 15.14 -2.75 -7.72
C THR A 256 14.27 -1.84 -6.88
N SER A 257 14.66 -0.57 -6.66
CA SER A 257 13.77 0.42 -6.03
C SER A 257 12.52 0.69 -6.87
N TRP A 258 12.64 0.72 -8.21
CA TRP A 258 11.52 0.88 -9.12
C TRP A 258 10.60 -0.35 -9.09
N PHE A 259 11.14 -1.56 -9.16
CA PHE A 259 10.35 -2.79 -9.01
C PHE A 259 9.70 -2.88 -7.62
N GLY A 260 10.40 -2.43 -6.57
CA GLY A 260 9.85 -2.30 -5.23
C GLY A 260 8.65 -1.35 -5.18
N SER A 261 8.74 -0.19 -5.85
CA SER A 261 7.63 0.77 -5.94
C SER A 261 6.40 0.21 -6.64
N LYS A 262 6.55 -0.81 -7.49
CA LYS A 262 5.45 -1.57 -8.12
C LYS A 262 4.93 -2.70 -7.23
N ALA A 263 5.80 -3.41 -6.52
CA ALA A 263 5.43 -4.50 -5.62
C ALA A 263 4.60 -4.02 -4.42
N GLN A 264 4.93 -2.85 -3.86
CA GLN A 264 4.25 -2.23 -2.71
C GLN A 264 4.07 -3.21 -1.54
N TRP A 265 2.82 -3.50 -1.15
CA TRP A 265 2.47 -4.33 0.01
C TRP A 265 2.74 -5.83 -0.19
N ARG A 266 2.93 -6.29 -1.44
CA ARG A 266 3.15 -7.72 -1.74
C ARG A 266 4.47 -8.25 -1.20
N GLY A 267 5.44 -7.37 -0.97
CA GLY A 267 6.81 -7.74 -0.64
C GLY A 267 7.63 -8.12 -1.88
N GLN A 268 8.95 -8.05 -1.75
CA GLN A 268 9.88 -8.24 -2.86
C GLN A 268 11.22 -8.80 -2.40
N SER A 269 11.82 -9.65 -3.23
CA SER A 269 13.13 -10.26 -3.04
C SER A 269 13.93 -10.16 -4.34
N PHE A 270 15.14 -9.63 -4.25
CA PHE A 270 16.07 -9.46 -5.37
C PHE A 270 17.36 -10.24 -5.11
N PRO A 271 17.37 -11.57 -5.33
CA PRO A 271 18.58 -12.38 -5.21
C PRO A 271 19.64 -11.93 -6.22
N ALA A 272 20.82 -11.54 -5.75
CA ALA A 272 21.96 -11.26 -6.60
C ALA A 272 22.67 -12.57 -6.99
N LEU A 273 22.96 -12.75 -8.28
CA LEU A 273 23.65 -13.90 -8.83
C LEU A 273 24.87 -13.43 -9.61
N PHE A 274 26.00 -14.11 -9.47
CA PHE A 274 27.24 -13.79 -10.19
C PHE A 274 27.52 -14.89 -11.21
N ASN A 275 27.54 -14.53 -12.49
CA ASN A 275 27.79 -15.41 -13.62
C ASN A 275 26.97 -16.71 -13.59
N GLN A 276 25.71 -16.61 -13.17
CA GLN A 276 24.80 -17.75 -13.02
C GLN A 276 23.48 -17.44 -13.71
N LEU A 277 22.98 -18.44 -14.43
CA LEU A 277 21.70 -18.35 -15.12
C LEU A 277 20.55 -18.57 -14.10
N PRO A 278 19.56 -17.66 -14.03
CA PRO A 278 18.49 -17.74 -13.04
C PRO A 278 17.41 -18.77 -13.44
N ASP A 279 16.78 -19.42 -12.47
CA ASP A 279 15.72 -20.43 -12.68
C ASP A 279 14.36 -19.85 -13.13
N ARG A 280 14.26 -18.52 -13.24
CA ARG A 280 13.03 -17.74 -13.45
C ARG A 280 13.31 -16.44 -14.17
N HIS A 281 12.26 -15.65 -14.42
CA HIS A 281 12.42 -14.32 -15.02
C HIS A 281 13.43 -13.51 -14.22
N GLY A 282 14.41 -12.94 -14.89
CA GLY A 282 15.54 -12.29 -14.23
C GLY A 282 16.03 -11.09 -15.02
N ILE A 283 16.82 -10.26 -14.35
CA ILE A 283 17.46 -9.09 -14.95
C ILE A 283 18.94 -9.34 -15.00
N VAL A 284 19.57 -9.05 -16.14
CA VAL A 284 21.00 -9.24 -16.35
C VAL A 284 21.65 -7.90 -16.68
N PHE A 285 22.63 -7.51 -15.88
CA PHE A 285 23.49 -6.36 -16.16
C PHE A 285 24.72 -6.81 -16.93
N ALA A 286 24.98 -6.18 -18.08
CA ALA A 286 26.11 -6.54 -18.94
C ALA A 286 26.67 -5.30 -19.66
N THR A 287 27.97 -5.05 -19.56
CA THR A 287 28.65 -4.07 -20.42
C THR A 287 29.32 -4.76 -21.59
N ASN A 288 29.83 -3.99 -22.57
CA ASN A 288 30.52 -4.62 -23.69
C ASN A 288 31.72 -5.48 -23.25
N ASP A 289 32.43 -5.06 -22.19
CA ASP A 289 33.62 -5.74 -21.64
C ASP A 289 33.31 -6.74 -20.52
N LYS A 290 32.20 -6.55 -19.78
CA LYS A 290 31.82 -7.39 -18.62
C LYS A 290 30.44 -8.02 -18.88
N ARG A 291 30.42 -9.28 -19.33
CA ARG A 291 29.18 -10.04 -19.57
C ARG A 291 29.24 -11.41 -18.92
N PRO A 292 28.11 -11.95 -18.41
CA PRO A 292 28.05 -13.35 -18.03
C PRO A 292 28.38 -14.28 -19.20
N ASP A 293 28.90 -15.47 -18.91
CA ASP A 293 29.37 -16.43 -19.91
C ASP A 293 28.28 -16.84 -20.91
N PHE A 294 27.03 -16.94 -20.45
CA PHE A 294 25.90 -17.29 -21.31
C PHE A 294 25.50 -16.17 -22.30
N LEU A 295 26.08 -14.97 -22.19
CA LEU A 295 25.90 -13.86 -23.13
C LEU A 295 27.16 -13.58 -23.96
N HIS A 296 28.16 -14.47 -23.94
CA HIS A 296 29.43 -14.27 -24.66
C HIS A 296 29.24 -13.96 -26.15
N ASP A 297 28.32 -14.68 -26.81
CA ASP A 297 28.04 -14.53 -28.24
C ASP A 297 27.06 -13.38 -28.57
N THR A 298 26.61 -12.64 -27.56
CA THR A 298 25.67 -11.52 -27.77
C THR A 298 26.41 -10.35 -28.44
N PRO A 299 25.85 -9.72 -29.50
CA PRO A 299 26.46 -8.56 -30.14
C PRO A 299 26.78 -7.42 -29.17
N ALA A 300 27.82 -6.64 -29.46
CA ALA A 300 28.10 -5.41 -28.71
C ALA A 300 27.05 -4.34 -28.97
N VAL A 301 26.71 -3.58 -27.94
CA VAL A 301 25.76 -2.46 -28.02
C VAL A 301 26.49 -1.16 -28.28
N ASN A 302 25.84 -0.24 -29.02
CA ASN A 302 26.42 1.06 -29.39
C ASN A 302 26.04 2.19 -28.41
N GLY A 303 25.18 1.92 -27.43
CA GLY A 303 24.71 2.86 -26.42
C GLY A 303 23.86 2.18 -25.35
N PRO A 304 23.29 2.95 -24.40
CA PRO A 304 22.43 2.42 -23.34
C PRO A 304 21.23 1.68 -23.94
N THR A 305 21.15 0.37 -23.71
CA THR A 305 20.20 -0.50 -24.40
C THR A 305 19.50 -1.42 -23.41
N VAL A 306 18.20 -1.55 -23.56
CA VAL A 306 17.38 -2.53 -22.84
C VAL A 306 16.84 -3.52 -23.85
N SER A 307 17.04 -4.81 -23.62
CA SER A 307 16.50 -5.85 -24.50
C SER A 307 15.89 -7.00 -23.72
N ILE A 308 14.95 -7.69 -24.33
CA ILE A 308 14.36 -8.92 -23.79
C ILE A 308 14.82 -10.11 -24.63
N ILE A 309 15.25 -11.18 -23.95
CA ILE A 309 15.61 -12.44 -24.58
C ILE A 309 14.92 -13.61 -23.88
N SER A 310 14.75 -14.70 -24.61
CA SER A 310 14.37 -15.99 -24.03
C SER A 310 15.52 -16.59 -23.24
N HIS A 311 15.22 -17.24 -22.12
CA HIS A 311 16.20 -17.96 -21.34
C HIS A 311 16.76 -19.14 -22.16
N PRO A 312 18.09 -19.31 -22.26
CA PRO A 312 18.73 -20.32 -23.13
C PRO A 312 18.18 -21.74 -22.95
N ASP A 313 18.02 -22.18 -21.70
CA ASP A 313 17.54 -23.54 -21.41
C ASP A 313 16.02 -23.66 -21.23
N ASN A 314 15.26 -22.55 -21.26
CA ASN A 314 13.83 -22.56 -20.96
C ASN A 314 13.06 -21.45 -21.70
N PRO A 315 12.34 -21.76 -22.79
CA PRO A 315 11.67 -20.73 -23.61
C PRO A 315 10.53 -20.00 -22.90
N HIS A 316 10.00 -20.54 -21.80
CA HIS A 316 8.95 -19.88 -21.00
C HIS A 316 9.49 -18.84 -20.02
N VAL A 317 10.81 -18.77 -19.85
CA VAL A 317 11.47 -17.79 -18.99
C VAL A 317 12.11 -16.69 -19.85
N LYS A 318 12.00 -15.45 -19.39
CA LYS A 318 12.53 -14.26 -20.07
C LYS A 318 13.60 -13.60 -19.23
N LEU A 319 14.64 -13.08 -19.88
CA LEU A 319 15.69 -12.30 -19.27
C LEU A 319 15.64 -10.87 -19.81
N LEU A 320 15.64 -9.88 -18.91
CA LEU A 320 15.79 -8.48 -19.28
C LEU A 320 17.28 -8.16 -19.25
N LEU A 321 17.87 -7.85 -20.39
CA LEU A 321 19.25 -7.39 -20.47
C LEU A 321 19.26 -5.86 -20.34
N VAL A 322 20.00 -5.37 -19.35
CA VAL A 322 20.35 -3.96 -19.19
C VAL A 322 21.80 -3.82 -19.63
N GLN A 323 21.99 -3.18 -20.78
CA GLN A 323 23.25 -3.17 -21.51
C GLN A 323 23.78 -1.75 -21.73
N GLY A 324 25.10 -1.65 -21.83
CA GLY A 324 25.80 -0.41 -22.15
C GLY A 324 27.22 -0.67 -22.63
N ARG A 325 27.86 0.34 -23.23
CA ARG A 325 29.28 0.29 -23.56
C ARG A 325 30.13 0.24 -22.30
N ASP A 326 29.73 0.98 -21.27
CA ASP A 326 30.37 1.06 -19.96
C ASP A 326 29.34 1.07 -18.81
N ASP A 327 29.83 1.14 -17.57
CA ASP A 327 28.98 1.10 -16.38
C ASP A 327 28.09 2.36 -16.23
N ASN A 328 28.48 3.53 -16.79
CA ASN A 328 27.66 4.75 -16.75
C ASN A 328 26.46 4.65 -17.68
N GLU A 329 26.60 3.96 -18.82
CA GLU A 329 25.48 3.68 -19.71
C GLU A 329 24.46 2.73 -19.08
N LEU A 330 24.87 1.85 -18.16
CA LEU A 330 23.92 1.06 -17.37
C LEU A 330 23.02 1.94 -16.50
N LEU A 331 23.59 2.99 -15.87
CA LEU A 331 22.79 3.96 -15.12
C LEU A 331 21.76 4.65 -16.02
N THR A 332 22.18 5.07 -17.21
CA THR A 332 21.31 5.73 -18.19
C THR A 332 20.18 4.79 -18.65
N ALA A 333 20.50 3.53 -18.92
CA ALA A 333 19.50 2.52 -19.29
C ALA A 333 18.48 2.30 -18.16
N VAL A 334 18.92 2.18 -16.90
CA VAL A 334 18.02 2.01 -15.75
C VAL A 334 17.17 3.25 -15.51
N GLN A 335 17.72 4.45 -15.64
CA GLN A 335 16.94 5.70 -15.56
C GLN A 335 15.86 5.75 -16.65
N GLY A 336 16.18 5.28 -17.86
CA GLY A 336 15.22 5.13 -18.95
C GLY A 336 14.13 4.11 -18.64
N ILE A 337 14.45 2.98 -18.00
CA ILE A 337 13.44 2.03 -17.50
C ILE A 337 12.54 2.71 -16.47
N ALA A 338 13.13 3.40 -15.50
CA ALA A 338 12.39 3.96 -14.37
C ALA A 338 11.43 5.09 -14.79
N GLN A 339 11.81 5.91 -15.78
CA GLN A 339 11.10 7.12 -16.17
C GLN A 339 10.40 7.05 -17.54
N GLY A 340 10.82 6.16 -18.44
CA GLY A 340 10.41 6.13 -19.85
C GLY A 340 9.85 4.79 -20.35
N ASN A 341 9.64 3.81 -19.47
CA ASN A 341 9.17 2.47 -19.85
C ASN A 341 7.88 2.44 -20.69
N THR A 342 7.01 3.45 -20.60
CA THR A 342 5.76 3.53 -21.37
C THR A 342 5.99 3.65 -22.88
N LEU A 343 7.21 3.99 -23.31
CA LEU A 343 7.60 4.11 -24.71
C LEU A 343 8.26 2.83 -25.26
N PHE A 344 8.50 1.82 -24.42
CA PHE A 344 9.20 0.61 -24.81
C PHE A 344 8.38 -0.20 -25.83
N ARG A 345 9.06 -0.73 -26.85
CA ARG A 345 8.44 -1.51 -27.93
C ARG A 345 9.48 -2.36 -28.65
N GLY A 346 9.06 -3.53 -29.13
CA GLY A 346 9.94 -4.47 -29.81
C GLY A 346 10.93 -5.15 -28.86
N GLN A 347 11.85 -5.93 -29.42
CA GLN A 347 12.79 -6.74 -28.65
C GLN A 347 13.86 -5.92 -27.91
N SER A 348 14.24 -4.76 -28.45
CA SER A 348 15.32 -3.93 -27.92
C SER A 348 15.02 -2.45 -28.11
N VAL A 349 15.35 -1.64 -27.10
CA VAL A 349 15.16 -0.20 -27.07
C VAL A 349 16.48 0.44 -26.64
N THR A 350 16.94 1.43 -27.39
CA THR A 350 18.08 2.28 -27.02
C THR A 350 17.57 3.56 -26.36
N ILE A 351 18.23 3.98 -25.28
CA ILE A 351 17.88 5.18 -24.52
C ILE A 351 18.83 6.29 -24.95
N ASP A 352 18.29 7.29 -25.65
CA ASP A 352 19.08 8.41 -26.17
C ASP A 352 19.44 9.42 -25.05
N LYS A 353 18.46 9.78 -24.23
CA LYS A 353 18.60 10.82 -23.20
C LYS A 353 17.58 10.67 -22.08
N VAL A 354 18.02 10.94 -20.85
CA VAL A 354 17.14 11.05 -19.67
C VAL A 354 17.52 12.32 -18.91
N GLU A 355 16.53 13.16 -18.58
CA GLU A 355 16.76 14.43 -17.89
C GLU A 355 15.81 14.62 -16.70
N GLN A 356 16.38 14.88 -15.53
CA GLN A 356 15.61 15.32 -14.37
C GLN A 356 15.31 16.81 -14.50
N LEU A 357 14.03 17.13 -14.68
CA LEU A 357 13.58 18.52 -14.88
C LEU A 357 13.62 19.37 -13.59
N ALA A 358 13.43 18.73 -12.43
CA ALA A 358 13.44 19.41 -11.14
C ALA A 358 13.96 18.51 -10.01
N PRO A 359 14.68 19.07 -9.03
CA PRO A 359 15.06 18.34 -7.83
C PRO A 359 13.83 18.03 -6.97
N ARG A 360 13.86 16.88 -6.30
CA ARG A 360 12.81 16.45 -5.37
C ARG A 360 12.77 17.34 -4.13
N GLN A 361 11.60 17.43 -3.52
CA GLN A 361 11.36 18.16 -2.28
C GLN A 361 11.12 17.18 -1.12
N PRO A 362 11.43 17.55 0.13
CA PRO A 362 11.13 16.70 1.26
C PRO A 362 9.63 16.35 1.34
N TYR A 363 9.32 15.09 1.66
CA TYR A 363 7.97 14.55 1.82
C TYR A 363 7.09 14.59 0.55
N ASP A 364 7.71 14.65 -0.64
CA ASP A 364 7.01 14.66 -1.93
C ASP A 364 6.73 13.26 -2.51
N ALA A 365 6.95 12.21 -1.72
CA ALA A 365 6.81 10.81 -2.12
C ALA A 365 5.36 10.49 -2.57
N PRO A 366 5.14 9.90 -3.75
CA PRO A 366 3.81 9.61 -4.27
C PRO A 366 2.91 8.77 -3.35
N ASN A 367 3.49 7.82 -2.60
CA ASN A 367 2.72 6.97 -1.70
C ASN A 367 2.39 7.64 -0.36
N TRP A 368 2.96 8.80 -0.04
CA TRP A 368 2.73 9.53 1.21
C TRP A 368 1.60 10.53 1.07
N VAL A 369 0.91 10.80 2.18
CA VAL A 369 0.01 11.95 2.22
C VAL A 369 0.80 13.25 2.09
N ARG A 370 0.17 14.22 1.45
CA ARG A 370 0.76 15.55 1.28
C ARG A 370 0.69 16.35 2.58
N THR A 371 1.84 16.89 2.98
CA THR A 371 1.97 17.81 4.12
C THR A 371 2.19 19.27 3.69
N ASP A 372 2.13 19.56 2.39
CA ASP A 372 2.26 20.92 1.84
C ASP A 372 0.90 21.60 1.61
N ARG A 373 -0.16 20.82 1.38
CA ARG A 373 -1.53 21.29 1.12
C ARG A 373 -2.59 20.26 1.53
N PRO A 374 -3.88 20.66 1.62
CA PRO A 374 -4.98 19.69 1.70
C PRO A 374 -4.98 18.71 0.51
N MET A 375 -5.08 17.42 0.80
CA MET A 375 -5.11 16.34 -0.18
C MET A 375 -6.54 15.91 -0.44
N THR A 376 -6.90 15.68 -1.70
CA THR A 376 -8.23 15.18 -2.10
C THR A 376 -8.32 13.65 -1.97
N PHE A 377 -9.53 13.12 -1.83
CA PHE A 377 -9.73 11.66 -1.83
C PHE A 377 -9.51 11.05 -3.22
N ALA A 378 -9.66 11.85 -4.29
CA ALA A 378 -9.26 11.46 -5.64
C ALA A 378 -7.77 11.06 -5.71
N GLU A 379 -6.91 11.79 -5.02
CA GLU A 379 -5.46 11.51 -4.97
C GLU A 379 -5.12 10.24 -4.15
N LEU A 380 -6.04 9.76 -3.32
CA LEU A 380 -5.87 8.55 -2.49
C LEU A 380 -6.52 7.30 -3.10
N GLN A 381 -7.29 7.47 -4.18
CA GLN A 381 -8.01 6.41 -4.85
C GLN A 381 -7.04 5.52 -5.64
N GLN A 382 -7.16 4.20 -5.47
CA GLN A 382 -6.34 3.18 -6.10
C GLN A 382 -6.97 2.60 -7.36
N TYR A 383 -8.30 2.55 -7.41
CA TYR A 383 -9.07 2.02 -8.55
C TYR A 383 -10.38 2.79 -8.70
N ASN A 384 -10.92 2.81 -9.93
CA ASN A 384 -12.20 3.45 -10.22
C ASN A 384 -13.30 2.88 -9.31
N GLU A 385 -14.26 3.71 -8.90
CA GLU A 385 -15.38 3.28 -8.04
C GLU A 385 -15.03 2.87 -6.59
N GLN A 386 -13.78 3.01 -6.14
CA GLN A 386 -13.42 2.75 -4.73
C GLN A 386 -14.23 3.60 -3.72
N LEU A 387 -14.68 4.79 -4.13
CA LEU A 387 -15.42 5.73 -3.29
C LEU A 387 -16.95 5.56 -3.35
N GLN A 388 -17.45 4.46 -3.91
CA GLN A 388 -18.87 4.13 -3.95
C GLN A 388 -19.15 2.73 -3.43
N THR A 389 -20.39 2.50 -2.98
CA THR A 389 -20.82 1.21 -2.44
C THR A 389 -22.33 1.02 -2.60
N ASP A 390 -22.73 -0.24 -2.75
CA ASP A 390 -24.09 -0.68 -2.99
C ASP A 390 -24.44 -1.87 -2.08
N GLY A 391 -25.70 -1.96 -1.68
CA GLY A 391 -26.25 -3.14 -1.00
C GLY A 391 -27.40 -2.83 -0.06
N ILE A 392 -28.09 -3.86 0.44
CA ILE A 392 -29.04 -3.72 1.55
C ILE A 392 -28.27 -3.23 2.79
N VAL A 393 -27.12 -3.87 3.05
CA VAL A 393 -26.08 -3.41 3.96
C VAL A 393 -24.85 -3.10 3.10
N PRO A 394 -24.63 -1.84 2.70
CA PRO A 394 -23.51 -1.49 1.83
C PRO A 394 -22.16 -1.86 2.45
N ARG A 395 -21.22 -2.29 1.61
CA ARG A 395 -19.84 -2.57 2.05
C ARG A 395 -19.15 -1.29 2.50
N PRO A 396 -18.23 -1.35 3.47
CA PRO A 396 -17.51 -0.17 3.91
C PRO A 396 -16.56 0.37 2.81
N ILE A 397 -16.58 1.68 2.60
CA ILE A 397 -15.58 2.35 1.75
C ILE A 397 -14.31 2.54 2.57
N SER A 398 -13.16 2.11 2.03
CA SER A 398 -11.87 2.19 2.72
C SER A 398 -10.83 2.95 1.91
N LEU A 399 -10.08 3.84 2.59
CA LEU A 399 -8.93 4.57 2.07
C LEU A 399 -7.72 4.34 2.95
N THR A 400 -6.55 4.19 2.33
CA THR A 400 -5.27 4.04 3.03
C THR A 400 -4.52 5.36 3.03
N LEU A 401 -4.04 5.78 4.20
CA LEU A 401 -3.28 7.00 4.44
C LEU A 401 -1.88 6.63 4.96
N ASN A 402 -0.84 6.85 4.16
CA ASN A 402 0.53 6.67 4.61
C ASN A 402 1.11 8.03 5.07
N LEU A 403 1.44 8.13 6.35
CA LEU A 403 1.98 9.34 6.95
C LEU A 403 3.50 9.27 7.05
N PRO A 404 4.21 10.39 6.83
CA PRO A 404 5.59 10.51 7.25
C PRO A 404 5.73 10.20 8.75
N PRO A 405 6.70 9.35 9.16
CA PRO A 405 6.79 8.90 10.56
C PRO A 405 7.24 10.01 11.51
N ASP A 406 7.85 11.08 10.99
CA ASP A 406 8.32 12.23 11.75
C ASP A 406 7.26 13.33 11.91
N LEU A 407 6.02 13.07 11.48
CA LEU A 407 4.93 14.02 11.65
C LEU A 407 4.62 14.21 13.15
N PHE A 408 4.92 15.41 13.66
CA PHE A 408 4.75 15.76 15.06
C PHE A 408 3.29 16.12 15.35
N LEU A 409 2.55 15.14 15.86
CA LEU A 409 1.10 15.21 16.09
C LEU A 409 0.70 15.72 17.50
N ILE A 410 1.67 15.89 18.40
CA ILE A 410 1.44 16.20 19.81
C ILE A 410 0.75 17.56 19.98
N ARG A 411 -0.42 17.56 20.63
CA ARG A 411 -1.27 18.74 20.95
C ARG A 411 -1.99 19.42 19.77
N SER A 412 -2.03 18.80 18.59
CA SER A 412 -2.88 19.31 17.51
C SER A 412 -4.37 19.22 17.88
N GLN A 413 -5.16 20.21 17.44
CA GLN A 413 -6.63 20.25 17.59
C GLN A 413 -7.31 19.22 16.67
N GLY A 414 -6.66 18.05 16.49
CA GLY A 414 -6.88 16.99 15.50
C GLY A 414 -6.81 17.42 14.03
N ILE A 415 -6.96 16.44 13.14
CA ILE A 415 -6.77 16.63 11.69
C ILE A 415 -8.07 17.05 11.05
N ASP A 416 -8.04 18.13 10.28
CA ASP A 416 -9.19 18.64 9.54
C ASP A 416 -9.49 17.75 8.33
N MET A 417 -10.71 17.23 8.29
CA MET A 417 -11.26 16.54 7.12
C MET A 417 -12.58 17.18 6.69
N ARG A 418 -12.70 17.49 5.40
CA ARG A 418 -13.92 17.99 4.76
C ARG A 418 -14.51 16.87 3.92
N LEU A 419 -15.52 16.22 4.48
CA LEU A 419 -16.20 15.10 3.84
C LEU A 419 -17.42 15.58 3.08
N LYS A 420 -17.53 15.17 1.81
CA LYS A 420 -18.69 15.35 0.95
C LYS A 420 -19.18 13.96 0.54
N TYR A 421 -20.45 13.66 0.75
CA TYR A 421 -20.99 12.34 0.45
C TYR A 421 -22.45 12.43 0.00
N ARG A 422 -22.90 11.43 -0.75
CA ARG A 422 -24.26 11.22 -1.22
C ARG A 422 -24.70 9.82 -0.81
N TYR A 423 -25.98 9.65 -0.56
CA TYR A 423 -26.54 8.40 -0.06
C TYR A 423 -28.01 8.29 -0.46
N THR A 424 -28.51 7.07 -0.58
CA THR A 424 -29.97 6.81 -0.69
C THR A 424 -30.62 7.25 0.61
N ALA A 425 -31.57 8.18 0.59
CA ALA A 425 -32.20 8.69 1.80
C ALA A 425 -33.06 7.60 2.49
N PRO A 426 -32.95 7.40 3.81
CA PRO A 426 -33.86 6.51 4.54
C PRO A 426 -35.29 7.06 4.50
N GLN A 427 -36.29 6.18 4.60
CA GLN A 427 -37.71 6.59 4.55
C GLN A 427 -38.18 7.31 5.81
N VAL A 428 -37.59 6.96 6.95
CA VAL A 428 -37.91 7.54 8.26
C VAL A 428 -36.62 7.83 9.02
N GLN A 429 -36.71 8.62 10.07
CA GLN A 429 -35.58 8.84 10.98
C GLN A 429 -35.46 7.66 11.96
N ASP A 430 -34.75 6.62 11.55
CA ASP A 430 -34.63 5.32 12.25
C ASP A 430 -33.24 5.05 12.85
N GLY A 431 -32.38 6.08 12.90
CA GLY A 431 -31.02 5.95 13.39
C GLY A 431 -30.00 5.48 12.34
N SER A 432 -30.39 5.40 11.06
CA SER A 432 -29.45 5.27 9.94
C SER A 432 -28.32 6.30 10.05
N ARG A 433 -27.07 5.85 9.88
CA ARG A 433 -25.87 6.66 10.15
C ARG A 433 -24.68 6.27 9.29
N LEU A 434 -23.90 7.29 8.91
CA LEU A 434 -22.53 7.14 8.41
C LEU A 434 -21.58 7.09 9.62
N SER A 435 -20.88 5.98 9.82
CA SER A 435 -19.84 5.85 10.84
C SER A 435 -18.46 5.95 10.20
N ILE A 436 -17.57 6.70 10.82
CA ILE A 436 -16.18 6.88 10.37
C ILE A 436 -15.27 6.20 11.38
N ASN A 437 -14.44 5.30 10.88
CA ASN A 437 -13.47 4.54 11.63
C ASN A 437 -12.06 4.83 11.13
N LEU A 438 -11.10 4.86 12.05
CA LEU A 438 -9.68 4.98 11.75
C LEU A 438 -8.95 3.83 12.46
N ASN A 439 -8.19 3.03 11.71
CA ASN A 439 -7.46 1.86 12.25
C ASN A 439 -8.37 0.96 13.10
N ASN A 440 -9.56 0.66 12.57
CA ASN A 440 -10.61 -0.15 13.20
C ASN A 440 -11.21 0.45 14.49
N GLN A 441 -10.94 1.72 14.78
CA GLN A 441 -11.49 2.42 15.93
C GLN A 441 -12.50 3.48 15.51
N PHE A 442 -13.63 3.52 16.21
CA PHE A 442 -14.67 4.52 15.98
C PHE A 442 -14.16 5.94 16.27
N VAL A 443 -14.37 6.84 15.31
CA VAL A 443 -14.02 8.26 15.42
C VAL A 443 -15.28 9.09 15.64
N GLN A 444 -16.22 9.04 14.69
CA GLN A 444 -17.44 9.84 14.71
C GLN A 444 -18.54 9.20 13.85
N ALA A 445 -19.80 9.50 14.14
CA ALA A 445 -20.94 9.15 13.30
C ALA A 445 -21.78 10.38 12.94
N PHE A 446 -22.40 10.32 11.76
CA PHE A 446 -23.35 11.32 11.26
C PHE A 446 -24.68 10.64 10.93
N SER A 447 -25.80 11.19 11.40
CA SER A 447 -27.13 10.68 11.06
C SER A 447 -27.42 10.90 9.57
N LEU A 448 -27.95 9.87 8.90
CA LEU A 448 -28.53 9.97 7.57
C LEU A 448 -29.96 10.47 7.73
N ALA A 449 -30.31 11.58 7.08
CA ALA A 449 -31.60 12.22 7.21
C ALA A 449 -32.56 11.72 6.12
N PRO A 450 -33.84 11.48 6.44
CA PRO A 450 -34.84 11.17 5.44
C PRO A 450 -35.12 12.38 4.54
N GLU A 451 -35.55 12.11 3.32
CA GLU A 451 -36.04 13.14 2.40
C GLU A 451 -37.34 13.71 2.98
N HIS A 452 -37.38 15.02 3.26
CA HIS A 452 -38.58 15.66 3.79
C HIS A 452 -39.59 15.89 2.65
N ASP A 453 -40.86 15.60 2.95
CA ASP A 453 -42.02 15.70 2.07
C ASP A 453 -42.12 17.10 1.40
N GLN A 454 -41.59 17.24 0.18
CA GLN A 454 -42.03 18.25 -0.78
C GLN A 454 -43.14 17.64 -1.63
N SER A 455 -44.33 17.58 -1.05
CA SER A 455 -45.56 17.38 -1.80
C SER A 455 -45.69 18.50 -2.85
N SER A 456 -45.75 18.07 -4.11
CA SER A 456 -45.83 18.85 -5.35
C SER A 456 -44.52 19.48 -5.85
N LEU A 457 -43.84 18.81 -6.79
CA LEU A 457 -43.30 19.52 -7.94
C LEU A 457 -43.12 18.57 -9.14
N LEU A 458 -43.66 19.01 -10.27
CA LEU A 458 -43.32 18.52 -11.60
C LEU A 458 -41.80 18.26 -11.71
N MET A 459 -41.44 17.22 -12.47
CA MET A 459 -40.12 17.00 -13.06
C MET A 459 -39.51 18.30 -13.61
N ARG A 460 -38.85 19.06 -12.75
CA ARG A 460 -37.62 19.78 -13.08
C ARG A 460 -36.55 18.83 -12.61
N LEU A 461 -35.76 18.25 -13.51
CA LEU A 461 -34.48 17.66 -13.12
C LEU A 461 -33.74 18.75 -12.34
N PRO A 462 -33.63 18.66 -11.01
CA PRO A 462 -32.78 19.56 -10.28
C PRO A 462 -31.39 18.97 -10.50
N LEU A 463 -30.59 19.55 -11.39
CA LEU A 463 -29.16 19.26 -11.48
C LEU A 463 -28.40 19.59 -10.18
N THR A 464 -29.11 20.02 -9.13
CA THR A 464 -28.63 20.19 -7.77
C THR A 464 -29.84 20.07 -6.84
N GLN A 465 -29.98 18.99 -6.08
CA GLN A 465 -30.45 19.02 -4.68
C GLN A 465 -30.63 17.60 -4.12
N GLY A 466 -29.85 17.34 -3.08
CA GLY A 466 -29.68 16.08 -2.37
C GLY A 466 -28.47 16.20 -1.45
N LEU A 467 -28.47 17.25 -0.62
CA LEU A 467 -27.58 17.52 0.54
C LEU A 467 -26.13 17.96 0.27
N TRP A 468 -25.97 19.22 -0.19
CA TRP A 468 -24.76 20.02 0.11
C TRP A 468 -24.94 20.69 1.48
N ASP A 469 -24.97 19.89 2.54
CA ASP A 469 -24.94 20.38 3.92
C ASP A 469 -24.23 19.29 4.73
N SER A 470 -23.00 19.46 5.22
CA SER A 470 -22.39 20.63 5.82
C SER A 470 -20.87 20.59 5.62
N ASN A 471 -20.18 21.73 5.62
CA ASN A 471 -18.74 21.78 5.96
C ASN A 471 -18.58 21.28 7.41
N LYS A 472 -18.62 19.96 7.62
CA LYS A 472 -18.31 19.35 8.90
C LYS A 472 -16.82 19.11 8.91
N ASN A 473 -16.10 20.03 9.53
CA ASN A 473 -14.71 19.82 9.89
C ASN A 473 -14.70 18.69 10.92
N LEU A 474 -14.33 17.49 10.49
CA LEU A 474 -14.04 16.40 11.40
C LEU A 474 -12.64 16.64 11.96
N THR A 475 -12.50 16.43 13.26
CA THR A 475 -11.25 16.49 13.99
C THR A 475 -10.83 15.08 14.41
N ILE A 476 -9.82 14.49 13.76
CA ILE A 476 -9.32 13.15 14.12
C ILE A 476 -8.31 13.27 15.28
N PRO A 477 -8.48 12.55 16.41
CA PRO A 477 -7.50 12.54 17.50
C PRO A 477 -6.14 12.03 17.04
N ALA A 478 -5.11 12.86 17.20
CA ALA A 478 -3.77 12.61 16.67
C ALA A 478 -3.02 11.41 17.30
N LEU A 479 -3.40 10.98 18.52
CA LEU A 479 -2.72 9.91 19.27
C LEU A 479 -2.90 8.48 18.68
N LYS A 480 -3.72 8.31 17.63
CA LYS A 480 -4.09 6.99 17.09
C LYS A 480 -3.48 6.68 15.71
N LEU A 481 -2.57 7.53 15.24
CA LEU A 481 -1.99 7.42 13.91
C LEU A 481 -0.62 6.74 13.94
N GLY A 482 -0.43 5.80 13.03
CA GLY A 482 0.85 5.18 12.69
C GLY A 482 1.36 5.62 11.32
N THR A 483 2.34 4.90 10.78
CA THR A 483 2.87 5.13 9.42
C THR A 483 1.83 4.80 8.35
N THR A 484 1.10 3.70 8.47
CA THR A 484 0.00 3.33 7.56
C THR A 484 -1.29 3.31 8.35
N ASN A 485 -2.31 4.00 7.85
CA ASN A 485 -3.59 4.13 8.51
C ASN A 485 -4.74 3.82 7.56
N GLN A 486 -5.77 3.15 8.06
CA GLN A 486 -6.97 2.83 7.28
C GLN A 486 -8.14 3.70 7.76
N LEU A 487 -8.63 4.55 6.87
CA LEU A 487 -9.84 5.35 7.06
C LEU A 487 -11.02 4.61 6.42
N ARG A 488 -12.03 4.26 7.22
CA ARG A 488 -13.18 3.46 6.80
C ARG A 488 -14.48 4.21 7.04
N PHE A 489 -15.36 4.17 6.05
CA PHE A 489 -16.68 4.79 6.06
C PHE A 489 -17.75 3.71 5.95
N ASP A 490 -18.55 3.57 7.00
CA ASP A 490 -19.58 2.55 7.12
C ASP A 490 -20.97 3.22 7.04
N PHE A 491 -21.67 3.05 5.92
CA PHE A 491 -23.05 3.50 5.74
C PHE A 491 -24.01 2.46 6.33
N ASN A 492 -24.46 2.69 7.56
CA ASN A 492 -25.32 1.78 8.29
C ASN A 492 -26.77 2.24 8.15
N TYR A 493 -27.58 1.48 7.43
CA TYR A 493 -29.01 1.70 7.30
C TYR A 493 -29.74 0.89 8.36
N THR A 494 -30.62 1.54 9.12
CA THR A 494 -31.63 0.82 9.87
C THR A 494 -32.76 0.50 8.89
N THR A 495 -33.11 -0.77 8.73
CA THR A 495 -34.27 -1.16 7.93
C THR A 495 -35.26 -1.85 8.83
N LEU A 496 -36.45 -1.27 8.98
CA LEU A 496 -37.59 -1.91 9.64
C LEU A 496 -38.11 -3.05 8.74
N LEU A 497 -37.51 -4.22 8.88
CA LEU A 497 -38.00 -5.45 8.26
C LEU A 497 -39.09 -6.03 9.19
N SER A 498 -40.29 -5.47 9.12
CA SER A 498 -41.43 -6.01 9.88
C SER A 498 -41.96 -7.25 9.15
N SER A 499 -41.99 -8.40 9.83
CA SER A 499 -42.89 -9.50 9.47
C SER A 499 -44.24 -9.15 10.10
N GLY A 500 -45.29 -9.13 9.29
CA GLY A 500 -46.59 -8.55 9.66
C GLY A 500 -47.24 -9.14 10.92
N THR A 501 -48.38 -8.56 11.31
CA THR A 501 -49.25 -9.06 12.39
C THR A 501 -49.62 -10.53 12.17
N ALA A 502 -49.93 -11.28 13.24
CA ALA A 502 -50.21 -12.73 13.19
C ALA A 502 -51.20 -13.19 12.09
N ASP A 503 -52.09 -12.31 11.62
CA ASP A 503 -53.10 -12.59 10.60
C ASP A 503 -52.82 -11.98 9.21
N ARG A 504 -51.69 -11.26 9.01
CA ARG A 504 -51.37 -10.60 7.73
C ARG A 504 -49.88 -10.70 7.38
N CYS A 505 -49.61 -11.38 6.28
CA CYS A 505 -48.28 -11.50 5.70
C CYS A 505 -47.95 -10.28 4.83
N GLU A 506 -47.21 -9.31 5.35
CA GLU A 506 -46.60 -8.26 4.53
C GLU A 506 -45.14 -8.60 4.29
N THR A 507 -44.79 -8.89 3.03
CA THR A 507 -43.39 -9.05 2.60
C THR A 507 -42.90 -7.74 2.00
N TYR A 508 -41.89 -7.14 2.62
CA TYR A 508 -41.19 -5.97 2.08
C TYR A 508 -40.01 -6.43 1.24
N THR A 509 -39.90 -5.92 0.00
CA THR A 509 -38.68 -6.12 -0.81
C THR A 509 -37.62 -5.13 -0.33
N PRO A 510 -36.43 -5.59 0.10
CA PRO A 510 -35.35 -4.68 0.46
C PRO A 510 -34.93 -3.84 -0.74
N VAL A 511 -34.81 -2.53 -0.56
CA VAL A 511 -34.25 -1.63 -1.58
C VAL A 511 -32.74 -1.59 -1.41
N VAL A 512 -32.02 -1.66 -2.53
CA VAL A 512 -30.55 -1.51 -2.52
C VAL A 512 -30.22 -0.06 -2.20
N ASN A 513 -29.40 0.13 -1.16
CA ASN A 513 -28.88 1.44 -0.81
C ASN A 513 -27.59 1.70 -1.60
N HIS A 514 -27.46 2.92 -2.13
CA HIS A 514 -26.29 3.39 -2.82
C HIS A 514 -25.66 4.53 -2.01
N ALA A 515 -24.35 4.50 -1.83
CA ALA A 515 -23.62 5.56 -1.15
C ALA A 515 -22.32 5.89 -1.87
N VAL A 516 -22.00 7.18 -1.94
CA VAL A 516 -20.83 7.71 -2.65
C VAL A 516 -20.15 8.78 -1.80
N ILE A 517 -18.84 8.71 -1.71
CA ILE A 517 -18.01 9.79 -1.18
C ILE A 517 -17.46 10.59 -2.37
N ASP A 518 -17.71 11.90 -2.39
CA ASP A 518 -17.23 12.76 -3.48
C ASP A 518 -15.71 12.82 -3.45
N SER A 519 -15.07 12.59 -4.60
CA SER A 519 -13.62 12.58 -4.74
C SER A 519 -12.96 13.92 -4.37
N ASN A 520 -13.71 15.03 -4.34
CA ASN A 520 -13.26 16.34 -3.86
C ASN A 520 -13.36 16.52 -2.33
N SER A 521 -13.69 15.46 -1.58
CA SER A 521 -13.48 15.43 -0.13
C SER A 521 -11.99 15.59 0.17
N THR A 522 -11.62 16.30 1.24
CA THR A 522 -10.22 16.62 1.52
C THR A 522 -9.82 16.27 2.94
N ILE A 523 -8.56 15.89 3.13
CA ILE A 523 -7.90 15.75 4.43
C ILE A 523 -6.67 16.64 4.47
N ASN A 524 -6.43 17.35 5.58
CA ASN A 524 -5.39 18.37 5.66
C ASN A 524 -4.31 18.09 6.72
N PHE A 525 -3.09 17.82 6.25
CA PHE A 525 -1.90 17.67 7.09
C PHE A 525 -0.93 18.87 7.00
N SER A 526 -1.30 19.96 6.33
CA SER A 526 -0.36 21.06 6.02
C SER A 526 0.09 21.93 7.20
N GLY A 527 -0.61 21.85 8.33
CA GLY A 527 -0.27 22.60 9.55
C GLY A 527 0.72 21.90 10.47
N TYR A 528 1.05 20.64 10.19
CA TYR A 528 1.85 19.80 11.05
C TYR A 528 3.35 19.99 10.82
N ARG A 529 4.14 19.74 11.86
CA ARG A 529 5.60 19.88 11.83
C ARG A 529 6.26 18.52 11.71
N HIS A 530 7.50 18.52 11.22
CA HIS A 530 8.32 17.32 11.11
C HIS A 530 9.39 17.33 12.20
N PHE A 531 9.22 16.46 13.20
CA PHE A 531 10.13 16.32 14.33
C PHE A 531 9.98 14.93 14.97
N MET A 532 11.08 14.19 15.06
CA MET A 532 11.10 12.83 15.60
C MET A 532 12.32 12.58 16.49
N ALA A 533 12.11 11.81 17.56
CA ALA A 533 13.18 11.22 18.35
C ALA A 533 13.74 9.98 17.65
N MET A 534 15.06 9.89 17.54
CA MET A 534 15.80 8.82 16.87
C MET A 534 16.90 8.31 17.82
N PRO A 535 17.39 7.07 17.65
CA PRO A 535 17.02 6.08 16.63
C PRO A 535 15.67 5.39 16.88
N ASP A 536 14.87 5.22 15.83
CA ASP A 536 13.66 4.38 15.84
C ASP A 536 13.67 3.42 14.64
N LEU A 537 14.01 2.15 14.89
CA LEU A 537 14.02 1.10 13.86
C LEU A 537 12.63 0.81 13.27
N ARG A 538 11.55 1.16 13.98
CA ARG A 538 10.19 1.04 13.44
C ARG A 538 9.97 2.02 12.29
N ALA A 539 10.54 3.23 12.37
CA ALA A 539 10.45 4.24 11.32
C ALA A 539 11.22 3.80 10.06
N PHE A 540 12.40 3.20 10.25
CA PHE A 540 13.16 2.59 9.16
C PHE A 540 12.40 1.41 8.52
N ALA A 541 11.98 0.45 9.33
CA ALA A 541 11.33 -0.78 8.86
C ALA A 541 10.01 -0.53 8.13
N ASN A 542 9.18 0.40 8.61
CA ASN A 542 7.84 0.61 8.07
C ASN A 542 7.74 1.74 7.06
N ALA A 543 8.63 2.75 7.13
CA ALA A 543 8.57 3.93 6.26
C ALA A 543 9.85 4.16 5.43
N GLY A 544 10.92 3.38 5.64
CA GLY A 544 12.23 3.66 5.05
C GLY A 544 12.92 4.91 5.62
N TYR A 545 12.45 5.45 6.75
CA TYR A 545 12.94 6.71 7.31
C TYR A 545 14.29 6.52 8.04
N PRO A 546 15.25 7.46 7.95
CA PRO A 546 15.16 8.80 7.34
C PRO A 546 15.41 8.87 5.84
N PHE A 547 15.80 7.76 5.21
CA PHE A 547 16.17 7.73 3.77
C PHE A 547 15.00 8.12 2.85
N SER A 548 13.78 7.82 3.26
CA SER A 548 12.55 8.16 2.54
C SER A 548 12.13 9.63 2.62
N ARG A 549 12.85 10.48 3.37
CA ARG A 549 12.55 11.93 3.46
C ARG A 549 12.47 12.60 2.08
N LEU A 550 13.34 12.19 1.16
CA LEU A 550 13.30 12.56 -0.26
C LEU A 550 13.02 11.31 -1.07
N ALA A 551 12.02 11.35 -1.95
CA ALA A 551 11.53 10.15 -2.63
C ALA A 551 12.57 9.46 -3.54
N ASP A 552 13.56 10.21 -4.04
CA ASP A 552 14.66 9.73 -4.88
C ASP A 552 15.93 9.33 -4.12
N LEU A 553 15.90 9.38 -2.79
CA LEU A 553 17.04 9.09 -1.89
C LEU A 553 18.26 10.00 -2.16
N SER A 554 18.03 11.21 -2.67
CA SER A 554 19.09 12.19 -2.97
C SER A 554 19.93 12.63 -1.76
N GLN A 555 19.54 12.30 -0.53
CA GLN A 555 20.31 12.52 0.71
C GLN A 555 20.77 11.23 1.38
N THR A 556 20.81 10.12 0.64
CA THR A 556 21.26 8.83 1.15
C THR A 556 22.63 8.49 0.58
N LEU A 557 23.50 7.96 1.43
CA LEU A 557 24.75 7.31 1.07
C LEU A 557 24.68 5.85 1.53
N VAL A 558 24.83 4.92 0.60
CA VAL A 558 24.87 3.48 0.89
C VAL A 558 26.32 3.05 0.98
N LEU A 559 26.73 2.58 2.16
CA LEU A 559 28.08 2.07 2.38
C LEU A 559 28.08 0.55 2.19
N VAL A 560 28.92 0.07 1.28
CA VAL A 560 29.04 -1.35 0.92
C VAL A 560 30.49 -1.83 1.09
N ASN A 561 30.69 -3.14 1.09
CA ASN A 561 32.03 -3.72 1.13
C ASN A 561 32.73 -3.60 -0.25
N LYS A 562 34.06 -3.40 -0.23
CA LYS A 562 34.90 -3.39 -1.45
C LYS A 562 34.80 -4.67 -2.28
N GLN A 563 34.61 -5.81 -1.61
CA GLN A 563 34.43 -7.13 -2.23
C GLN A 563 33.10 -7.71 -1.77
N PRO A 564 31.97 -7.31 -2.39
CA PRO A 564 30.66 -7.69 -1.92
C PRO A 564 30.36 -9.15 -2.29
N GLN A 565 29.77 -9.88 -1.35
CA GLN A 565 29.23 -11.23 -1.59
C GLN A 565 27.80 -11.14 -2.12
N PRO A 566 27.30 -12.16 -2.86
CA PRO A 566 25.94 -12.16 -3.40
C PRO A 566 24.85 -11.86 -2.36
N ALA A 567 24.99 -12.38 -1.15
CA ALA A 567 24.06 -12.14 -0.05
C ALA A 567 24.02 -10.67 0.40
N GLN A 568 25.17 -9.99 0.40
CA GLN A 568 25.28 -8.56 0.76
C GLN A 568 24.65 -7.67 -0.33
N VAL A 569 24.93 -7.96 -1.60
CA VAL A 569 24.29 -7.26 -2.73
C VAL A 569 22.78 -7.46 -2.66
N SER A 570 22.31 -8.69 -2.42
CA SER A 570 20.88 -8.98 -2.27
C SER A 570 20.26 -8.18 -1.11
N ALA A 571 20.93 -8.09 0.04
CA ALA A 571 20.46 -7.33 1.18
C ALA A 571 20.35 -5.82 0.88
N MET A 572 21.35 -5.26 0.19
CA MET A 572 21.31 -3.88 -0.29
C MET A 572 20.13 -3.64 -1.23
N LEU A 573 19.97 -4.51 -2.24
CA LEU A 573 18.92 -4.41 -3.24
C LEU A 573 17.52 -4.54 -2.63
N ASN A 574 17.36 -5.41 -1.63
CA ASN A 574 16.11 -5.57 -0.89
C ASN A 574 15.81 -4.37 0.01
N ALA A 575 16.80 -3.83 0.72
CA ALA A 575 16.62 -2.66 1.57
C ALA A 575 16.17 -1.44 0.75
N ILE A 576 16.88 -1.15 -0.33
CA ILE A 576 16.56 -0.03 -1.24
C ILE A 576 15.24 -0.30 -1.99
N GLY A 577 15.00 -1.55 -2.38
CA GLY A 577 13.73 -2.02 -2.91
C GLY A 577 12.57 -1.74 -1.97
N ASN A 578 12.73 -2.00 -0.67
CA ASN A 578 11.71 -1.75 0.35
C ASN A 578 11.44 -0.26 0.53
N ILE A 579 12.48 0.56 0.58
CA ILE A 579 12.32 2.03 0.63
C ILE A 579 11.54 2.51 -0.61
N GLY A 580 11.85 2.00 -1.81
CA GLY A 580 11.10 2.30 -3.04
C GLY A 580 9.62 1.87 -2.97
N ALA A 581 9.31 0.75 -2.32
CA ALA A 581 7.94 0.31 -2.04
C ALA A 581 7.18 1.27 -1.11
N GLN A 582 7.86 1.82 -0.10
CA GLN A 582 7.26 2.79 0.82
C GLN A 582 7.07 4.17 0.20
N THR A 583 8.03 4.67 -0.59
CA THR A 583 7.95 6.00 -1.21
C THR A 583 7.08 6.01 -2.47
N GLY A 584 6.99 4.91 -3.19
CA GLY A 584 6.32 4.85 -4.49
C GLY A 584 7.12 5.47 -5.63
N TYR A 585 8.40 5.75 -5.41
CA TYR A 585 9.30 6.38 -6.38
C TYR A 585 10.68 5.72 -6.37
N PRO A 586 11.36 5.58 -7.54
CA PRO A 586 12.69 4.99 -7.61
C PRO A 586 13.78 5.87 -6.98
N ALA A 587 14.77 5.23 -6.37
CA ALA A 587 15.95 5.81 -5.71
C ALA A 587 17.00 6.36 -6.71
N LEU A 588 16.58 7.25 -7.62
CA LEU A 588 17.41 7.71 -8.76
C LEU A 588 18.69 8.46 -8.34
N ALA A 589 18.66 9.12 -7.19
CA ALA A 589 19.74 9.99 -6.72
C ALA A 589 20.54 9.38 -5.55
N VAL A 590 20.32 8.10 -5.24
CA VAL A 590 21.10 7.38 -4.24
C VAL A 590 22.58 7.33 -4.63
N GLN A 591 23.48 7.48 -3.66
CA GLN A 591 24.93 7.34 -3.84
C GLN A 591 25.44 6.10 -3.13
N LEU A 592 26.46 5.46 -3.69
CA LEU A 592 27.16 4.32 -3.08
C LEU A 592 28.62 4.69 -2.84
N SER A 593 29.19 4.18 -1.75
CA SER A 593 30.62 4.25 -1.43
C SER A 593 31.07 2.94 -0.80
N ASP A 594 32.32 2.56 -0.99
CA ASP A 594 33.01 1.48 -0.28
C ASP A 594 34.09 2.01 0.68
N ASP A 595 34.14 3.32 0.85
CA ASP A 595 35.13 4.05 1.65
C ASP A 595 34.45 4.87 2.74
N TRP A 596 34.71 4.49 3.99
CA TRP A 596 34.22 5.19 5.20
C TRP A 596 34.80 6.60 5.32
N THR A 597 36.00 6.84 4.79
CA THR A 597 36.70 8.14 4.92
C THR A 597 36.10 9.25 4.07
N GLN A 598 35.12 8.95 3.23
CA GLN A 598 34.38 9.95 2.43
C GLN A 598 33.07 10.37 3.09
N VAL A 599 32.67 9.71 4.19
CA VAL A 599 31.38 9.91 4.83
C VAL A 599 31.32 11.24 5.58
N ASP A 600 32.42 11.68 6.18
CA ASP A 600 32.54 12.95 6.88
C ASP A 600 32.26 14.17 5.97
N LYS A 601 32.62 14.06 4.68
CA LYS A 601 32.44 15.13 3.68
C LYS A 601 31.02 15.26 3.14
N GLN A 602 30.13 14.33 3.46
CA GLN A 602 28.79 14.27 2.87
C GLN A 602 27.70 14.42 3.94
N ASP A 603 26.93 15.49 3.88
CA ASP A 603 25.75 15.69 4.75
C ASP A 603 24.58 14.80 4.29
N ARG A 604 24.69 13.49 4.59
CA ARG A 604 23.78 12.43 4.14
C ARG A 604 23.50 11.43 5.27
N ASP A 605 22.32 10.82 5.20
CA ASP A 605 21.99 9.66 6.01
C ASP A 605 22.68 8.42 5.42
N ILE A 606 23.21 7.56 6.29
CA ILE A 606 24.10 6.45 5.88
C ILE A 606 23.38 5.11 6.09
N LEU A 607 23.20 4.35 5.00
CA LEU A 607 22.73 2.97 5.03
C LEU A 607 23.94 2.05 4.86
N MET A 608 24.35 1.35 5.92
CA MET A 608 25.47 0.43 5.85
C MET A 608 24.98 -1.00 5.61
N ILE A 609 25.65 -1.71 4.70
CA ILE A 609 25.40 -3.13 4.43
C ILE A 609 26.69 -3.88 4.67
N GLY A 610 26.72 -4.80 5.63
CA GLY A 610 27.93 -5.57 5.90
C GLY A 610 28.47 -5.45 7.31
N ALA A 611 29.75 -5.14 7.40
CA ALA A 611 30.46 -4.98 8.66
C ALA A 611 30.54 -3.50 9.04
N ILE A 612 30.56 -3.23 10.34
CA ILE A 612 30.83 -1.88 10.84
C ILE A 612 32.33 -1.57 10.60
N PRO A 613 32.68 -0.36 10.14
CA PRO A 613 34.08 0.05 10.02
C PRO A 613 34.82 -0.02 11.38
N PRO A 614 36.10 -0.45 11.41
CA PRO A 614 36.88 -0.53 12.65
C PRO A 614 36.94 0.77 13.44
N GLU A 615 36.92 1.92 12.74
CA GLU A 615 36.94 3.26 13.34
C GLU A 615 35.73 3.54 14.23
N LEU A 616 34.64 2.81 14.02
CA LEU A 616 33.40 2.92 14.77
C LEU A 616 33.27 1.89 15.90
N HIS A 617 34.14 0.88 15.98
CA HIS A 617 34.04 -0.19 17.00
C HIS A 617 34.16 0.33 18.44
N ASP A 618 34.94 1.39 18.63
CA ASP A 618 35.16 2.05 19.92
C ASP A 618 34.29 3.32 20.11
N ASP A 619 33.41 3.63 19.16
CA ASP A 619 32.48 4.75 19.29
C ASP A 619 31.41 4.39 20.34
N GLY A 620 31.33 5.20 21.41
CA GLY A 620 30.36 5.03 22.49
C GLY A 620 28.91 4.97 22.01
N LYS A 621 28.64 5.47 20.80
CA LYS A 621 27.32 5.50 20.14
C LYS A 621 26.85 4.14 19.60
N ILE A 622 27.73 3.18 19.38
CA ILE A 622 27.35 1.84 18.91
C ILE A 622 26.93 0.96 20.09
N ASN A 623 25.79 0.28 19.93
CA ASN A 623 25.20 -0.56 20.97
C ASN A 623 25.18 -2.06 20.64
N LEU A 624 25.60 -2.43 19.43
CA LEU A 624 25.76 -3.82 19.00
C LEU A 624 26.80 -3.90 17.89
N LEU A 625 27.66 -4.91 17.97
CA LEU A 625 28.52 -5.35 16.88
C LEU A 625 28.23 -6.83 16.58
N VAL A 626 28.11 -7.15 15.30
CA VAL A 626 27.95 -8.52 14.80
C VAL A 626 29.11 -8.83 13.86
N GLU A 627 29.98 -9.74 14.28
CA GLU A 627 31.04 -10.32 13.45
C GLU A 627 30.88 -11.84 13.38
N GLN A 628 31.64 -12.49 12.49
CA GLN A 628 31.56 -13.93 12.23
C GLN A 628 31.80 -14.81 13.46
N THR A 629 32.68 -14.39 14.37
CA THR A 629 33.13 -15.23 15.51
C THR A 629 32.82 -14.63 16.87
N GLN A 630 32.60 -13.31 16.94
CA GLN A 630 32.38 -12.59 18.17
C GLN A 630 31.33 -11.51 17.95
N SER A 631 30.33 -11.45 18.82
CA SER A 631 29.34 -10.38 18.83
C SER A 631 29.26 -9.79 20.23
N TRP A 632 28.99 -8.50 20.33
CA TRP A 632 28.76 -7.88 21.64
C TRP A 632 27.56 -6.96 21.60
N ILE A 633 26.82 -6.89 22.71
CA ILE A 633 25.60 -6.09 22.83
C ILE A 633 25.60 -5.32 24.14
N LYS A 634 25.13 -4.06 24.10
CA LYS A 634 24.82 -3.27 25.30
C LYS A 634 23.35 -3.50 25.67
N GLN A 635 23.09 -3.84 26.93
CA GLN A 635 21.72 -3.93 27.44
C GLN A 635 21.34 -2.65 28.19
N PRO A 636 20.07 -2.21 28.04
CA PRO A 636 19.57 -1.06 28.77
C PRO A 636 19.30 -1.38 30.25
N THR A 637 19.29 -0.36 31.11
CA THR A 637 18.95 -0.50 32.54
C THR A 637 17.56 -1.11 32.76
N ARG A 638 16.59 -0.81 31.89
CA ARG A 638 15.28 -1.45 31.91
C ARG A 638 14.80 -1.69 30.48
N GLN A 639 14.62 -2.95 30.13
CA GLN A 639 14.05 -3.35 28.84
C GLN A 639 12.53 -3.26 28.86
N THR A 640 11.94 -2.62 27.87
CA THR A 640 10.50 -2.66 27.63
C THR A 640 10.15 -3.76 26.64
N ALA A 641 9.10 -4.53 26.94
CA ALA A 641 8.60 -5.59 26.05
C ALA A 641 7.71 -5.05 24.92
N ILE A 642 7.19 -3.83 25.09
CA ILE A 642 6.24 -3.18 24.17
C ILE A 642 6.82 -1.81 23.77
N PRO A 643 6.71 -1.40 22.49
CA PRO A 643 7.08 -0.06 22.07
C PRO A 643 6.22 0.98 22.80
N ASP A 644 6.83 1.75 23.70
CA ASP A 644 6.17 2.83 24.43
C ASP A 644 6.92 4.16 24.22
N MET A 645 6.19 5.20 23.84
CA MET A 645 6.71 6.56 23.67
C MET A 645 6.88 7.30 25.01
N GLY A 646 6.37 6.76 26.11
CA GLY A 646 6.40 7.39 27.44
C GLY A 646 7.55 6.98 28.36
N SER A 647 8.39 6.01 28.00
CA SER A 647 9.44 5.53 28.91
C SER A 647 10.57 6.57 29.07
N PRO A 648 11.03 6.85 30.31
CA PRO A 648 12.09 7.81 30.57
C PRO A 648 13.40 7.43 29.87
N ASP A 649 14.17 8.43 29.41
CA ASP A 649 15.47 8.18 28.78
C ASP A 649 16.48 7.51 29.71
N SER A 650 16.28 7.56 31.04
CA SER A 650 17.09 6.82 32.01
C SER A 650 17.03 5.31 31.81
N ASP A 651 15.90 4.79 31.32
CA ASP A 651 15.70 3.35 31.16
C ASP A 651 16.54 2.78 30.01
N ALA A 652 16.85 3.61 29.00
CA ALA A 652 17.63 3.26 27.82
C ALA A 652 19.15 3.39 28.01
N LYS A 653 19.61 3.82 29.19
CA LYS A 653 21.05 3.94 29.46
C LYS A 653 21.72 2.57 29.42
N PRO A 654 22.90 2.42 28.78
CA PRO A 654 23.66 1.18 28.82
C PRO A 654 24.03 0.81 30.26
N ASP A 655 23.59 -0.36 30.72
CA ASP A 655 23.88 -0.90 32.05
C ASP A 655 24.97 -1.98 32.00
N SER A 656 24.91 -2.87 31.01
CA SER A 656 25.89 -3.94 30.83
C SER A 656 26.30 -4.12 29.38
N LYS A 657 27.53 -4.61 29.16
CA LYS A 657 28.05 -5.04 27.86
C LYS A 657 28.34 -6.54 27.92
N THR A 658 27.71 -7.32 27.06
CA THR A 658 27.93 -8.77 26.98
C THR A 658 28.58 -9.11 25.65
N THR A 659 29.70 -9.81 25.69
CA THR A 659 30.36 -10.39 24.52
C THR A 659 30.02 -11.88 24.46
N VAL A 660 29.55 -12.33 23.31
CA VAL A 660 29.15 -13.71 23.06
C VAL A 660 29.88 -14.24 21.83
N SER A 661 30.47 -15.41 21.97
CA SER A 661 30.87 -16.25 20.84
C SER A 661 29.86 -17.39 20.74
N GLY A 662 29.39 -17.67 19.53
CA GLY A 662 28.35 -18.65 19.30
C GLY A 662 28.36 -19.13 17.86
N THR A 663 27.83 -20.32 17.64
CA THR A 663 27.59 -20.87 16.31
C THR A 663 26.09 -20.80 16.03
N GLY A 664 25.70 -20.33 14.85
CA GLY A 664 24.31 -20.19 14.43
C GLY A 664 24.03 -18.84 13.80
N ALA A 665 23.25 -18.83 12.71
CA ALA A 665 23.00 -17.65 11.91
C ALA A 665 22.30 -16.53 12.71
N MET A 666 22.87 -15.34 12.63
CA MET A 666 22.37 -14.15 13.29
C MET A 666 22.48 -12.94 12.35
N SER A 667 21.44 -12.11 12.37
CA SER A 667 21.50 -10.78 11.77
C SER A 667 21.06 -9.72 12.76
N ALA A 668 21.42 -8.47 12.47
CA ALA A 668 20.99 -7.35 13.27
C ALA A 668 20.78 -6.10 12.44
N ILE A 669 19.86 -5.28 12.92
CA ILE A 669 19.63 -3.92 12.44
C ILE A 669 19.99 -3.00 13.59
N ILE A 670 20.86 -2.03 13.35
CA ILE A 670 21.25 -1.02 14.34
C ILE A 670 21.00 0.36 13.79
N GLY A 671 20.50 1.26 14.63
CA GLY A 671 20.32 2.67 14.33
C GLY A 671 21.07 3.53 15.34
N PHE A 672 21.82 4.51 14.87
CA PHE A 672 22.50 5.49 15.72
C PHE A 672 22.72 6.82 14.99
N GLN A 673 23.17 7.86 15.69
CA GLN A 673 23.45 9.17 15.10
C GLN A 673 24.78 9.13 14.34
N SER A 674 24.85 9.79 13.18
CA SER A 674 26.12 10.02 12.48
C SER A 674 27.14 10.70 13.41
N PRO A 675 28.41 10.25 13.43
CA PRO A 675 29.47 10.91 14.19
C PRO A 675 29.81 12.31 13.66
N TYR A 676 29.57 12.56 12.36
CA TYR A 676 30.06 13.75 11.66
C TYR A 676 29.00 14.84 11.45
N HIS A 677 27.73 14.45 11.31
CA HIS A 677 26.64 15.37 10.98
C HIS A 677 25.49 15.23 11.97
N ASP A 678 25.11 16.35 12.59
CA ASP A 678 23.92 16.41 13.44
C ASP A 678 22.65 16.16 12.62
N GLN A 679 21.64 15.55 13.25
CA GLN A 679 20.39 15.12 12.60
C GLN A 679 20.52 14.07 11.47
N ARG A 680 21.73 13.58 11.16
CA ARG A 680 21.92 12.45 10.24
C ARG A 680 21.98 11.13 10.99
N SER A 681 21.37 10.11 10.40
CA SER A 681 21.27 8.78 10.99
C SER A 681 22.16 7.80 10.24
N VAL A 682 22.70 6.84 10.98
CA VAL A 682 23.29 5.63 10.43
C VAL A 682 22.35 4.48 10.74
N VAL A 683 21.94 3.74 9.71
CA VAL A 683 21.27 2.45 9.87
C VAL A 683 22.18 1.39 9.27
N ALA A 684 22.61 0.42 10.08
CA ALA A 684 23.45 -0.68 9.59
C ALA A 684 22.70 -2.01 9.60
N LEU A 685 22.78 -2.71 8.46
CA LEU A 685 22.25 -4.04 8.23
C LEU A 685 23.40 -5.03 8.31
N LEU A 686 23.47 -5.74 9.43
CA LEU A 686 24.58 -6.62 9.80
C LEU A 686 24.13 -8.08 9.74
N ALA A 687 25.03 -8.97 9.34
CA ALA A 687 24.84 -10.41 9.47
C ALA A 687 26.18 -11.12 9.61
N ASP A 688 26.17 -12.23 10.36
CA ASP A 688 27.34 -13.06 10.61
C ASP A 688 27.69 -13.98 9.43
N SER A 689 26.72 -14.29 8.58
CA SER A 689 26.80 -15.35 7.58
C SER A 689 25.81 -15.10 6.42
N PRO A 690 25.97 -15.79 5.27
CA PRO A 690 24.98 -15.75 4.19
C PRO A 690 23.56 -16.14 4.64
N GLN A 691 23.43 -17.10 5.56
CA GLN A 691 22.15 -17.49 6.15
C GLN A 691 21.57 -16.38 7.05
N GLY A 692 22.43 -15.64 7.77
CA GLY A 692 22.05 -14.44 8.50
C GLY A 692 21.41 -13.37 7.61
N TYR A 693 21.96 -13.13 6.40
CA TYR A 693 21.32 -12.22 5.42
C TYR A 693 19.96 -12.72 4.93
N THR A 694 19.78 -14.03 4.79
CA THR A 694 18.47 -14.60 4.46
C THR A 694 17.45 -14.34 5.58
N LEU A 695 17.85 -14.49 6.85
CA LEU A 695 17.00 -14.14 8.00
C LEU A 695 16.62 -12.65 8.01
N LEU A 696 17.60 -11.78 7.75
CA LEU A 696 17.39 -10.33 7.64
C LEU A 696 16.39 -10.00 6.52
N ASN A 697 16.61 -10.52 5.32
CA ASN A 697 15.76 -10.25 4.17
C ASN A 697 14.33 -10.75 4.40
N ASN A 698 14.16 -11.98 4.93
CA ASN A 698 12.84 -12.51 5.25
C ASN A 698 12.11 -11.66 6.30
N THR A 699 12.84 -11.11 7.27
CA THR A 699 12.27 -10.21 8.29
C THR A 699 11.82 -8.88 7.71
N LEU A 700 12.56 -8.32 6.75
CA LEU A 700 12.19 -7.06 6.08
C LEU A 700 11.09 -7.23 5.03
N ILE A 701 10.86 -8.44 4.50
CA ILE A 701 9.81 -8.72 3.51
C ILE A 701 8.48 -9.04 4.19
N ASP A 702 8.52 -9.79 5.29
CA ASP A 702 7.34 -10.19 6.06
C ASP A 702 6.76 -8.99 6.85
N SER A 703 5.52 -8.60 6.55
CA SER A 703 4.88 -7.44 7.18
C SER A 703 4.72 -7.57 8.69
N GLU A 704 4.47 -8.78 9.20
CA GLU A 704 4.26 -9.01 10.64
C GLU A 704 5.59 -8.92 11.39
N LYS A 705 6.63 -9.59 10.86
CA LYS A 705 7.98 -9.51 11.44
C LYS A 705 8.54 -8.10 11.36
N ARG A 706 8.33 -7.39 10.26
CA ARG A 706 8.74 -6.00 10.07
C ARG A 706 8.05 -5.04 11.04
N ALA A 707 6.74 -5.24 11.30
CA ALA A 707 6.00 -4.46 12.28
C ALA A 707 6.51 -4.67 13.72
N SER A 708 7.18 -5.80 14.00
CA SER A 708 7.77 -6.08 15.32
C SER A 708 9.10 -5.37 15.57
N LEU A 709 9.76 -4.78 14.56
CA LEU A 709 11.04 -4.09 14.72
C LEU A 709 10.85 -2.75 15.45
N PHE A 710 11.63 -2.51 16.52
CA PHE A 710 11.58 -1.25 17.28
C PHE A 710 12.89 -0.95 18.02
N GLY A 711 13.02 0.28 18.52
CA GLY A 711 14.15 0.69 19.36
C GLY A 711 15.37 1.11 18.54
N SER A 712 16.56 0.94 19.11
CA SER A 712 17.85 1.28 18.50
C SER A 712 18.58 0.06 17.93
N VAL A 713 18.26 -1.13 18.43
CA VAL A 713 18.90 -2.40 18.04
C VAL A 713 17.85 -3.49 17.92
N SER A 714 17.84 -4.21 16.80
CA SER A 714 17.02 -5.41 16.59
C SER A 714 17.93 -6.58 16.21
N VAL A 715 17.97 -7.61 17.05
CA VAL A 715 18.69 -8.86 16.79
C VAL A 715 17.72 -9.91 16.27
N ILE A 716 18.04 -10.49 15.11
CA ILE A 716 17.21 -11.44 14.39
C ILE A 716 17.93 -12.80 14.40
N ARG A 717 17.23 -13.81 14.92
CA ARG A 717 17.68 -15.21 14.98
C ARG A 717 16.56 -16.12 14.49
N GLU A 718 16.87 -17.39 14.29
CA GLU A 718 15.84 -18.40 13.96
C GLU A 718 14.77 -18.53 15.06
N SER A 719 15.14 -18.28 16.32
CA SER A 719 14.22 -18.33 17.46
C SER A 719 13.29 -17.11 17.59
N GLY A 720 13.52 -16.05 16.81
CA GLY A 720 12.72 -14.82 16.86
C GLY A 720 13.53 -13.52 16.81
N ILE A 721 12.82 -12.42 17.04
CA ILE A 721 13.36 -11.06 16.98
C ILE A 721 13.40 -10.49 18.40
N ASN A 722 14.59 -10.03 18.82
CA ASN A 722 14.80 -9.36 20.09
C ASN A 722 15.19 -7.91 19.85
N ASN A 723 14.36 -6.99 20.34
CA ASN A 723 14.55 -5.55 20.17
C ASN A 723 15.07 -4.92 21.46
N LEU A 724 15.94 -3.93 21.36
CA LEU A 724 16.47 -3.17 22.48
C LEU A 724 16.38 -1.67 22.20
N ARG A 725 15.99 -0.91 23.21
CA ARG A 725 16.11 0.55 23.23
C ARG A 725 17.29 0.90 24.12
N VAL A 726 18.45 1.12 23.51
CA VAL A 726 19.71 1.38 24.22
C VAL A 726 20.50 2.50 23.54
N GLY A 727 21.15 3.35 24.33
CA GLY A 727 21.99 4.44 23.86
C GLY A 727 21.29 5.81 23.84
N ASP A 728 22.00 6.81 23.34
CA ASP A 728 21.54 8.19 23.33
C ASP A 728 20.45 8.44 22.28
N VAL A 729 19.47 9.25 22.64
CA VAL A 729 18.40 9.72 21.74
C VAL A 729 18.80 11.08 21.16
N TYR A 730 18.67 11.23 19.85
CA TYR A 730 18.83 12.49 19.12
C TYR A 730 17.53 12.85 18.41
N TYR A 731 17.43 14.09 17.93
CA TYR A 731 16.21 14.59 17.30
C TYR A 731 16.46 15.01 15.87
N VAL A 732 15.61 14.56 14.96
CA VAL A 732 15.65 14.90 13.53
C VAL A 732 14.45 15.78 13.21
N GLY A 733 14.67 16.83 12.40
CA GLY A 733 13.64 17.77 11.99
C GLY A 733 13.69 19.09 12.74
N HIS A 734 12.60 19.85 12.66
CA HIS A 734 12.54 21.23 13.14
C HIS A 734 11.30 21.49 13.99
N LEU A 735 11.53 21.89 15.24
CA LEU A 735 10.51 22.52 16.10
C LEU A 735 10.87 23.99 16.32
N PRO A 736 9.88 24.89 16.27
CA PRO A 736 10.07 26.26 16.73
C PRO A 736 10.56 26.33 18.18
N TRP A 737 11.32 27.37 18.50
CA TRP A 737 12.00 27.48 19.80
C TRP A 737 11.03 27.42 20.99
N TRP A 738 9.82 27.99 20.87
CA TRP A 738 8.82 27.96 21.94
C TRP A 738 8.33 26.54 22.22
N GLU A 739 8.01 25.77 21.17
CA GLU A 739 7.58 24.37 21.27
C GLU A 739 8.70 23.48 21.79
N ARG A 740 9.96 23.75 21.40
CA ARG A 740 11.12 23.03 21.92
C ARG A 740 11.33 23.26 23.42
N ILE A 741 11.19 24.50 23.90
CA ILE A 741 11.21 24.83 25.33
C ILE A 741 10.09 24.09 26.05
N TRP A 742 8.85 24.16 25.53
CA TRP A 742 7.72 23.46 26.11
C TRP A 742 7.92 21.94 26.16
N HIS A 743 8.46 21.34 25.10
CA HIS A 743 8.78 19.91 25.05
C HIS A 743 9.80 19.53 26.13
N ALA A 744 10.89 20.31 26.24
CA ALA A 744 11.91 20.10 27.27
C ALA A 744 11.36 20.27 28.70
N LEU A 745 10.52 21.29 28.94
CA LEU A 745 9.90 21.50 30.26
C LEU A 745 8.86 20.43 30.60
N ALA A 746 8.13 19.91 29.61
CA ALA A 746 7.10 18.88 29.83
C ALA A 746 7.69 17.56 30.33
N GLN A 747 8.91 17.22 29.91
CA GLN A 747 9.65 16.06 30.39
C GLN A 747 10.23 16.27 31.81
N HIS A 748 10.24 17.51 32.31
CA HIS A 748 10.82 17.88 33.61
C HIS A 748 9.82 18.68 34.48
N PRO A 749 8.82 18.02 35.10
CA PRO A 749 7.74 18.68 35.84
C PRO A 749 8.23 19.55 37.01
N ILE A 750 9.38 19.21 37.61
CA ILE A 750 9.98 19.99 38.69
C ILE A 750 10.45 21.36 38.19
N TRP A 751 11.12 21.41 37.04
CA TRP A 751 11.55 22.68 36.44
C TRP A 751 10.35 23.53 36.04
N LEU A 752 9.30 22.90 35.51
CA LEU A 752 8.04 23.58 35.21
C LEU A 752 7.42 24.19 36.49
N ALA A 753 7.39 23.44 37.59
CA ALA A 753 6.89 23.93 38.87
C ALA A 753 7.73 25.09 39.42
N VAL A 754 9.07 25.01 39.34
CA VAL A 754 9.99 26.07 39.77
C VAL A 754 9.80 27.34 38.94
N ILE A 755 9.74 27.22 37.61
CA ILE A 755 9.54 28.34 36.69
C ILE A 755 8.16 28.96 36.90
N SER A 756 7.11 28.14 37.06
CA SER A 756 5.76 28.61 37.36
C SER A 756 5.72 29.39 38.69
N THR A 757 6.34 28.84 39.74
CA THR A 757 6.42 29.50 41.05
C THR A 757 7.17 30.83 40.97
N LEU A 758 8.32 30.86 40.30
CA LEU A 758 9.08 32.09 40.05
C LEU A 758 8.25 33.11 39.28
N THR A 759 7.50 32.67 38.26
CA THR A 759 6.63 33.54 37.47
C THR A 759 5.53 34.15 38.33
N VAL A 760 4.88 33.35 39.20
CA VAL A 760 3.87 33.83 40.16
C VAL A 760 4.47 34.84 41.14
N ILE A 761 5.68 34.58 41.68
CA ILE A 761 6.37 35.51 42.59
C ILE A 761 6.68 36.84 41.88
N ILE A 762 7.19 36.79 40.64
CA ILE A 762 7.50 37.99 39.85
C ILE A 762 6.23 38.78 39.55
N VAL A 763 5.16 38.12 39.11
CA VAL A 763 3.87 38.77 38.81
C VAL A 763 3.28 39.38 40.09
N ALA A 764 3.29 38.66 41.21
CA ALA A 764 2.85 39.18 42.50
C ALA A 764 3.67 40.41 42.94
N TRP A 765 5.00 40.37 42.76
CA TRP A 765 5.89 41.49 43.07
C TRP A 765 5.64 42.71 42.18
N LEU A 766 5.45 42.50 40.86
CA LEU A 766 5.11 43.56 39.92
C LEU A 766 3.74 44.19 40.21
N LEU A 767 2.73 43.36 40.52
CA LEU A 767 1.41 43.83 40.94
C LEU A 767 1.49 44.60 42.26
N TRP A 768 2.24 44.10 43.25
CA TRP A 768 2.46 44.80 44.51
C TRP A 768 3.14 46.16 44.31
N ARG A 769 4.18 46.22 43.46
CA ARG A 769 4.88 47.45 43.12
C ARG A 769 3.98 48.43 42.36
N GLY A 770 3.17 47.93 41.43
CA GLY A 770 2.17 48.71 40.69
C GLY A 770 1.11 49.29 41.62
N LEU A 771 0.53 48.48 42.51
CA LEU A 771 -0.46 48.90 43.51
C LEU A 771 0.14 49.91 44.49
N LYS A 772 1.38 49.73 44.96
CA LYS A 772 2.10 50.72 45.78
C LYS A 772 2.32 52.05 45.05
N PHE A 773 2.64 52.01 43.76
CA PHE A 773 2.78 53.21 42.95
C PHE A 773 1.44 53.95 42.81
N PHE A 774 0.35 53.23 42.56
CA PHE A 774 -1.00 53.81 42.50
C PHE A 774 -1.49 54.34 43.86
N SER A 775 -1.18 53.67 44.98
CA SER A 775 -1.56 54.16 46.31
C SER A 775 -0.78 55.41 46.70
N ARG A 776 0.54 55.46 46.42
CA ARG A 776 1.36 56.67 46.62
C ARG A 776 0.86 57.85 45.81
N ARG A 777 0.39 57.61 44.58
CA ARG A 777 -0.23 58.65 43.74
C ARG A 777 -1.60 59.11 44.24
N ARG A 778 -2.33 58.30 45.02
CA ARG A 778 -3.58 58.69 45.67
C ARG A 778 -3.39 59.39 47.01
N LEU A 779 -2.27 59.14 47.69
CA LEU A 779 -1.94 59.68 49.01
C LEU A 779 -0.95 60.85 48.95
N SER A 780 -0.52 61.30 47.77
CA SER A 780 0.24 62.53 47.61
C SER A 780 -0.67 63.72 47.95
N PRO A 781 -0.38 64.50 49.00
CA PRO A 781 -1.24 65.57 49.50
C PRO A 781 -1.05 66.86 48.68
N ASP A 782 -1.24 66.78 47.36
CA ASP A 782 -1.16 67.92 46.43
C ASP A 782 -2.50 68.16 45.67
N GLU A 783 -3.60 67.55 46.14
CA GLU A 783 -4.96 67.82 45.63
C GLU A 783 -6.00 67.98 46.76
N ARG A 784 -5.56 68.43 47.94
CA ARG A 784 -6.41 69.05 48.98
C ARG A 784 -5.60 70.11 49.73
N ASP A 785 -5.26 71.18 49.04
CA ASP A 785 -5.47 72.59 49.42
C ASP A 785 -4.89 73.52 48.35
#